data_AF-A0A6G2S0P3-F1
#
_entry.id   AF-A0A6G2S0P3-F1
#
_cell.length_a   1.000
_cell.length_b   1.000
_cell.length_c   1.000
_cell.angle_alpha   90.00
_cell.angle_beta   90.00
_cell.angle_gamma   90.00
#
_symmetry.space_group_name_H-M   'P 1'
#
loop_
_entity.id
_entity.type
_entity.pdbx_description
1 polymer ?
#
loop_
_entity_poly.entity_id
_entity_poly.type
_entity_poly.pdbx_seq_one_letter_code
_entity_poly.pdbx_strand_id
1 'polypeptide(L)'
;VTALAEAMRAPEQNAVGIPGAYTAPWRQPWSPLFFEWKVDYFPIEWQGDPGGAGAGRANWSFDGTSYRWLGTGAHPVPVSLRGRQFLTPTPGKTTAAALRQYARTHPGPAAGALRALARQADDADLFAQPLVGFTEQLTARGHTPASLNPHSRLSPDLRTALTEAAARTLPPDPGARPRPFTGWNASLYQPLRAGQFAFQRLAVIDRFGHTLPAIFPDPRALLFAAGNEPGDVIGVGVPARRFAPELPAELTPSLRNPADPAQGHHTINPPTWYRFTQLTPRLVQPARAAFTLLDARDDLNPLTTSSDPDTTAVAAWLVPGYLDRALYAYAPDGSPLGELRTTLPPDGVTRATWHPLPYSRYRTIDELRDSYPHLHDFLVALTAADRGPAALRALLTVIDRTLSTTAPLGDAPPPHTPSVLLGRPLALLRVRLGIDLDGPPYADPAWRNLREGTPPGYPAYRWPVRLGERNELADGLVGYFHGDHRATDYRLLHTVLDTSELPDEARDYFAPIGTGASLTLPARPPGSDPENRDAAFLTLLADPRGTVHATTDILPTAEVRLPARLVEPPLAELPVSFRLGPLPTTPYAPEPDPAGNGGRTAHPPALLLPRPSDRHGTWTWVESATGDRWTEADTYAADGRAHHPHPAPALRTGRLTLRPTSADDTEGDRR
;
A
#
# COMPACT_ATOMS: atom_id res chain seq x y z
N VAL A 1 -23.97 -59.94 25.85
CA VAL A 1 -23.33 -58.68 25.40
C VAL A 1 -24.05 -58.09 24.19
N THR A 2 -24.37 -58.89 23.16
CA THR A 2 -25.09 -58.47 21.94
C THR A 2 -26.51 -57.94 22.21
N ALA A 3 -27.31 -58.65 23.01
CA ALA A 3 -28.68 -58.22 23.34
C ALA A 3 -28.73 -56.88 24.10
N LEU A 4 -27.77 -56.61 24.99
CA LEU A 4 -27.65 -55.32 25.67
C LEU A 4 -27.23 -54.20 24.71
N ALA A 5 -26.32 -54.50 23.77
CA ALA A 5 -25.89 -53.53 22.76
C ALA A 5 -27.01 -53.18 21.77
N GLU A 6 -27.85 -54.13 21.39
CA GLU A 6 -29.06 -53.89 20.58
C GLU A 6 -30.13 -53.13 21.37
N ALA A 7 -30.35 -53.51 22.64
CA ALA A 7 -31.26 -52.79 23.52
C ALA A 7 -30.86 -51.31 23.69
N MET A 8 -29.56 -51.01 23.84
CA MET A 8 -29.08 -49.63 24.03
C MET A 8 -28.91 -48.82 22.74
N ARG A 9 -29.01 -49.42 21.53
CA ARG A 9 -28.97 -48.67 20.25
C ARG A 9 -30.23 -47.82 20.03
N ALA A 10 -31.37 -48.35 20.44
CA ALA A 10 -32.68 -47.68 20.37
C ALA A 10 -33.46 -48.07 21.63
N PRO A 11 -33.12 -47.50 22.80
CA PRO A 11 -33.66 -47.94 24.08
C PRO A 11 -35.18 -47.81 24.16
N GLU A 12 -35.74 -46.84 23.44
CA GLU A 12 -37.17 -46.57 23.36
C GLU A 12 -37.93 -47.65 22.55
N GLN A 13 -37.23 -48.39 21.71
CA GLN A 13 -37.79 -49.46 20.86
C GLN A 13 -37.48 -50.85 21.39
N ASN A 14 -36.32 -51.02 22.04
CA ASN A 14 -35.74 -52.33 22.33
C ASN A 14 -35.62 -52.64 23.83
N ALA A 15 -36.01 -51.71 24.72
CA ALA A 15 -36.00 -51.93 26.16
C ALA A 15 -37.37 -51.66 26.80
N VAL A 16 -37.74 -52.46 27.80
CA VAL A 16 -38.93 -52.22 28.64
C VAL A 16 -38.50 -51.43 29.87
N GLY A 17 -38.98 -50.19 29.98
CA GLY A 17 -38.63 -49.24 31.05
C GLY A 17 -37.60 -48.19 30.61
N ILE A 18 -37.29 -47.23 31.50
CA ILE A 18 -36.28 -46.20 31.25
C ILE A 18 -34.92 -46.77 31.66
N PRO A 19 -33.97 -46.96 30.71
CA PRO A 19 -32.62 -47.36 31.08
C PRO A 19 -32.00 -46.33 32.03
N GLY A 20 -31.35 -46.78 33.09
CA GLY A 20 -30.69 -45.87 34.04
C GLY A 20 -29.64 -44.99 33.33
N ALA A 21 -29.35 -43.81 33.87
CA ALA A 21 -28.50 -42.78 33.25
C ALA A 21 -27.07 -43.22 32.83
N TYR A 22 -26.65 -44.44 33.19
CA TYR A 22 -25.33 -45.02 32.92
C TYR A 22 -25.39 -46.42 32.27
N THR A 23 -26.51 -46.81 31.64
CA THR A 23 -26.64 -48.13 30.98
C THR A 23 -26.14 -48.16 29.54
N ALA A 24 -25.84 -47.00 28.95
CA ALA A 24 -25.18 -46.96 27.64
C ALA A 24 -23.75 -47.53 27.76
N PRO A 25 -23.30 -48.39 26.82
CA PRO A 25 -21.92 -48.83 26.82
C PRO A 25 -21.00 -47.61 26.73
N TRP A 26 -20.14 -47.43 27.74
CA TRP A 26 -19.20 -46.32 27.77
C TRP A 26 -18.37 -46.32 26.50
N ARG A 27 -18.40 -45.21 25.78
CA ARG A 27 -17.48 -44.91 24.69
C ARG A 27 -16.62 -43.76 25.13
N GLN A 28 -15.32 -43.92 24.97
CA GLN A 28 -14.37 -42.87 25.28
C GLN A 28 -14.73 -41.61 24.46
N PRO A 29 -14.94 -40.46 25.11
CA PRO A 29 -15.39 -39.27 24.41
C PRO A 29 -14.25 -38.71 23.54
N TRP A 30 -14.58 -38.39 22.29
CA TRP A 30 -13.68 -37.68 21.39
C TRP A 30 -13.50 -36.25 21.90
N SER A 31 -12.26 -35.88 22.24
CA SER A 31 -11.92 -34.56 22.80
C SER A 31 -10.64 -34.04 22.15
N PRO A 32 -10.72 -33.53 20.90
CA PRO A 32 -9.58 -33.00 20.15
C PRO A 32 -8.71 -32.08 21.00
N LEU A 33 -7.40 -32.30 20.96
CA LEU A 33 -6.43 -31.51 21.73
C LEU A 33 -5.30 -31.00 20.85
N PHE A 34 -4.70 -31.87 20.03
CA PHE A 34 -3.57 -31.51 19.19
C PHE A 34 -3.89 -31.57 17.71
N PHE A 35 -3.19 -30.73 16.98
CA PHE A 35 -3.06 -30.76 15.54
C PHE A 35 -1.61 -31.08 15.19
N GLU A 36 -1.39 -32.14 14.42
CA GLU A 36 -0.08 -32.55 13.91
C GLU A 36 -0.04 -32.48 12.39
N TRP A 37 1.08 -31.98 11.89
CA TRP A 37 1.31 -31.85 10.46
C TRP A 37 2.72 -32.26 10.08
N LYS A 38 2.84 -32.80 8.86
CA LYS A 38 4.11 -33.08 8.19
C LYS A 38 3.95 -32.72 6.72
N VAL A 39 4.91 -32.00 6.17
CA VAL A 39 4.90 -31.54 4.77
C VAL A 39 6.25 -31.83 4.12
N ASP A 40 6.21 -32.07 2.81
CA ASP A 40 7.40 -32.07 1.97
C ASP A 40 7.48 -30.71 1.28
N TYR A 41 8.49 -29.91 1.64
CA TYR A 41 8.74 -28.57 1.11
C TYR A 41 9.82 -28.61 0.04
N PHE A 42 9.53 -28.03 -1.11
CA PHE A 42 10.42 -27.91 -2.26
C PHE A 42 10.81 -26.43 -2.40
N PRO A 43 12.00 -26.04 -1.92
CA PRO A 43 12.48 -24.68 -2.08
C PRO A 43 12.61 -24.33 -3.58
N ILE A 44 12.37 -23.07 -3.89
CA ILE A 44 12.59 -22.49 -5.22
C ILE A 44 13.57 -21.33 -5.06
N GLU A 45 14.68 -21.41 -5.76
CA GLU A 45 15.68 -20.35 -5.77
C GLU A 45 15.08 -19.04 -6.30
N TRP A 46 15.51 -17.90 -5.75
CA TRP A 46 15.11 -16.60 -6.30
C TRP A 46 15.56 -16.44 -7.76
N GLN A 47 16.80 -16.84 -8.04
CA GLN A 47 17.42 -16.78 -9.35
C GLN A 47 18.35 -17.96 -9.59
N GLY A 48 18.49 -18.37 -10.85
CA GLY A 48 19.31 -19.51 -11.27
C GLY A 48 18.74 -20.85 -10.85
N ASP A 49 19.58 -21.87 -10.90
CA ASP A 49 19.24 -23.24 -10.54
C ASP A 49 19.94 -23.67 -9.25
N PRO A 50 19.39 -24.69 -8.55
CA PRO A 50 20.08 -25.32 -7.44
C PRO A 50 21.51 -25.73 -7.84
N GLY A 51 22.51 -25.26 -7.08
CA GLY A 51 23.92 -25.50 -7.40
C GLY A 51 24.60 -24.39 -8.23
N GLY A 52 23.89 -23.31 -8.55
CA GLY A 52 24.48 -22.07 -9.09
C GLY A 52 24.56 -21.97 -10.61
N ALA A 53 24.03 -22.96 -11.35
CA ALA A 53 23.88 -22.84 -12.80
C ALA A 53 22.86 -21.75 -13.15
N GLY A 54 23.01 -21.10 -14.30
CA GLY A 54 22.07 -20.06 -14.76
C GLY A 54 21.98 -18.84 -13.83
N ALA A 55 23.06 -18.51 -13.11
CA ALA A 55 23.12 -17.37 -12.22
C ALA A 55 22.62 -16.09 -12.91
N GLY A 56 21.62 -15.42 -12.30
CA GLY A 56 20.97 -14.22 -12.84
C GLY A 56 19.67 -14.47 -13.62
N ARG A 57 19.32 -15.73 -13.93
CA ARG A 57 18.00 -16.05 -14.50
C ARG A 57 16.92 -15.96 -13.43
N ALA A 58 15.97 -15.03 -13.55
CA ALA A 58 14.87 -14.93 -12.60
C ALA A 58 14.01 -16.21 -12.62
N ASN A 59 13.61 -16.69 -11.44
CA ASN A 59 12.61 -17.77 -11.31
C ASN A 59 11.22 -17.24 -10.96
N TRP A 60 11.13 -15.97 -10.57
CA TRP A 60 9.90 -15.32 -10.16
C TRP A 60 9.70 -14.03 -10.94
N SER A 61 8.46 -13.74 -11.33
CA SER A 61 8.06 -12.45 -11.90
C SER A 61 7.02 -11.79 -11.01
N PHE A 62 7.17 -10.48 -10.78
CA PHE A 62 6.17 -9.70 -10.05
C PHE A 62 5.14 -9.17 -11.04
N ASP A 63 3.86 -9.49 -10.82
CA ASP A 63 2.76 -9.04 -11.68
C ASP A 63 2.16 -7.68 -11.24
N GLY A 64 2.78 -7.02 -10.25
CA GLY A 64 2.28 -5.79 -9.63
C GLY A 64 1.42 -6.02 -8.39
N THR A 65 0.96 -7.25 -8.15
CA THR A 65 0.22 -7.63 -6.94
C THR A 65 0.91 -8.76 -6.20
N SER A 66 1.36 -9.78 -6.93
CA SER A 66 1.95 -10.99 -6.39
C SER A 66 3.08 -11.53 -7.27
N TYR A 67 3.96 -12.33 -6.67
CA TYR A 67 4.96 -13.07 -7.45
C TYR A 67 4.38 -14.33 -8.08
N ARG A 68 4.70 -14.54 -9.35
CA ARG A 68 4.40 -15.76 -10.12
C ARG A 68 5.67 -16.54 -10.38
N TRP A 69 5.60 -17.85 -10.18
CA TRP A 69 6.72 -18.74 -10.45
C TRP A 69 6.81 -19.06 -11.94
N LEU A 70 8.02 -18.99 -12.50
CA LEU A 70 8.31 -19.22 -13.93
C LEU A 70 8.63 -20.68 -14.27
N GLY A 71 8.50 -21.60 -13.30
CA GLY A 71 8.62 -23.06 -13.53
C GLY A 71 10.04 -23.62 -13.44
N THR A 72 10.99 -22.86 -12.90
CA THR A 72 12.43 -23.18 -12.87
C THR A 72 13.05 -22.92 -11.50
N GLY A 73 14.27 -23.43 -11.26
CA GLY A 73 15.00 -23.15 -10.02
C GLY A 73 14.48 -23.89 -8.78
N ALA A 74 13.58 -24.84 -8.95
CA ALA A 74 13.09 -25.67 -7.86
C ALA A 74 14.08 -26.78 -7.49
N HIS A 75 14.24 -27.03 -6.19
CA HIS A 75 14.99 -28.17 -5.70
C HIS A 75 14.22 -29.47 -5.94
N PRO A 76 14.83 -30.50 -6.54
CA PRO A 76 14.14 -31.77 -6.85
C PRO A 76 13.92 -32.65 -5.61
N VAL A 77 14.71 -32.46 -4.56
CA VAL A 77 14.61 -33.22 -3.31
C VAL A 77 13.94 -32.33 -2.25
N PRO A 78 12.81 -32.76 -1.65
CA PRO A 78 12.14 -31.96 -0.65
C PRO A 78 12.86 -31.98 0.70
N VAL A 79 12.65 -30.90 1.45
CA VAL A 79 12.93 -30.82 2.88
C VAL A 79 11.65 -31.20 3.64
N SER A 80 11.75 -32.16 4.55
CA SER A 80 10.61 -32.59 5.34
C SER A 80 10.46 -31.73 6.60
N LEU A 81 9.35 -31.00 6.69
CA LEU A 81 9.03 -30.13 7.82
C LEU A 81 7.88 -30.73 8.63
N ARG A 82 7.88 -30.53 9.95
CA ARG A 82 6.83 -31.08 10.83
C ARG A 82 6.54 -30.21 12.04
N GLY A 83 5.34 -30.34 12.60
CA GLY A 83 4.96 -29.63 13.80
C GLY A 83 3.77 -30.25 14.52
N ARG A 84 3.61 -29.85 15.80
CA ARG A 84 2.48 -30.20 16.66
C ARG A 84 2.07 -28.95 17.43
N GLN A 85 0.77 -28.67 17.52
CA GLN A 85 0.24 -27.58 18.34
C GLN A 85 -1.10 -27.95 18.98
N PHE A 86 -1.52 -27.16 19.97
CA PHE A 86 -2.87 -27.26 20.56
C PHE A 86 -3.93 -26.69 19.61
N LEU A 87 -5.08 -27.37 19.54
CA LEU A 87 -6.25 -26.85 18.83
C LEU A 87 -6.87 -25.67 19.58
N THR A 88 -7.18 -24.62 18.84
CA THR A 88 -7.75 -23.37 19.33
C THR A 88 -8.98 -22.99 18.49
N PRO A 89 -10.21 -23.11 19.03
CA PRO A 89 -11.45 -22.72 18.35
C PRO A 89 -11.68 -21.20 18.49
N THR A 90 -10.76 -20.41 17.95
CA THR A 90 -10.81 -18.93 18.02
C THR A 90 -11.55 -18.25 16.86
N PRO A 91 -11.62 -18.76 15.62
CA PRO A 91 -12.13 -17.99 14.48
C PRO A 91 -13.53 -17.45 14.66
N GLY A 92 -14.48 -18.27 15.13
CA GLY A 92 -15.85 -17.84 15.36
C GLY A 92 -15.94 -16.67 16.34
N LYS A 93 -15.20 -16.76 17.45
CA LYS A 93 -15.14 -15.73 18.48
C LYS A 93 -14.47 -14.44 18.00
N THR A 94 -13.35 -14.54 17.28
CA THR A 94 -12.63 -13.36 16.78
C THR A 94 -13.44 -12.64 15.70
N THR A 95 -14.07 -13.38 14.78
CA THR A 95 -14.95 -12.81 13.76
C THR A 95 -16.19 -12.16 14.40
N ALA A 96 -16.82 -12.83 15.38
CA ALA A 96 -17.94 -12.25 16.12
C ALA A 96 -17.55 -10.96 16.86
N ALA A 97 -16.37 -10.93 17.49
CA ALA A 97 -15.86 -9.74 18.16
C ALA A 97 -15.61 -8.57 17.19
N ALA A 98 -15.00 -8.83 16.04
CA ALA A 98 -14.75 -7.82 15.00
C ALA A 98 -16.07 -7.25 14.45
N LEU A 99 -17.04 -8.09 14.13
CA LEU A 99 -18.38 -7.67 13.67
C LEU A 99 -19.11 -6.82 14.72
N ARG A 100 -19.05 -7.21 16.01
CA ARG A 100 -19.62 -6.43 17.11
C ARG A 100 -18.90 -5.09 17.31
N GLN A 101 -17.58 -5.04 17.11
CA GLN A 101 -16.81 -3.80 17.17
C GLN A 101 -17.20 -2.86 16.03
N TYR A 102 -17.23 -3.36 14.79
CA TYR A 102 -17.61 -2.56 13.62
C TYR A 102 -19.04 -2.01 13.74
N ALA A 103 -19.99 -2.83 14.21
CA ALA A 103 -21.37 -2.40 14.45
C ALA A 103 -21.52 -1.39 15.60
N ARG A 104 -20.53 -1.24 16.48
CA ARG A 104 -20.48 -0.21 17.53
C ARG A 104 -19.87 1.09 17.01
N THR A 105 -18.82 1.00 16.19
CA THR A 105 -18.12 2.18 15.64
C THR A 105 -18.89 2.83 14.49
N HIS A 106 -19.75 2.08 13.78
CA HIS A 106 -20.56 2.57 12.66
C HIS A 106 -22.06 2.34 12.91
N PRO A 107 -22.71 3.17 13.77
CA PRO A 107 -24.14 3.04 14.03
C PRO A 107 -24.94 3.47 12.78
N GLY A 108 -25.41 2.49 12.02
CA GLY A 108 -26.22 2.71 10.81
C GLY A 108 -27.22 1.57 10.58
N PRO A 109 -27.97 1.60 9.46
CA PRO A 109 -29.00 0.60 9.15
C PRO A 109 -28.48 -0.85 9.17
N ALA A 110 -27.22 -1.05 8.82
CA ALA A 110 -26.55 -2.36 8.78
C ALA A 110 -26.15 -2.90 10.17
N ALA A 111 -26.12 -2.07 11.22
CA ALA A 111 -25.62 -2.49 12.54
C ALA A 111 -26.43 -3.65 13.15
N GLY A 112 -27.74 -3.71 12.89
CA GLY A 112 -28.59 -4.83 13.32
C GLY A 112 -28.22 -6.14 12.63
N ALA A 113 -28.00 -6.11 11.30
CA ALA A 113 -27.58 -7.27 10.51
C ALA A 113 -26.19 -7.77 10.94
N LEU A 114 -25.23 -6.86 11.17
CA LEU A 114 -23.90 -7.20 11.65
C LEU A 114 -23.92 -7.88 13.02
N ARG A 115 -24.80 -7.46 13.94
CA ARG A 115 -24.98 -8.13 15.24
C ARG A 115 -25.60 -9.52 15.08
N ALA A 116 -26.52 -9.71 14.13
CA ALA A 116 -27.09 -11.02 13.84
C ALA A 116 -26.03 -11.96 13.24
N LEU A 117 -25.24 -11.48 12.28
CA LEU A 117 -24.11 -12.21 11.72
C LEU A 117 -23.07 -12.55 12.78
N ALA A 118 -22.79 -11.63 13.72
CA ALA A 118 -21.87 -11.91 14.82
C ALA A 118 -22.35 -13.04 15.74
N ARG A 119 -23.67 -13.25 15.90
CA ARG A 119 -24.19 -14.42 16.62
C ARG A 119 -23.94 -15.71 15.85
N GLN A 120 -24.24 -15.71 14.54
CA GLN A 120 -23.96 -16.86 13.67
C GLN A 120 -22.47 -17.23 13.65
N ALA A 121 -21.58 -16.23 13.62
CA ALA A 121 -20.14 -16.45 13.66
C ALA A 121 -19.68 -17.03 15.00
N ASP A 122 -20.26 -16.62 16.14
CA ASP A 122 -19.92 -17.13 17.47
C ASP A 122 -20.30 -18.61 17.63
N ASP A 123 -21.40 -19.02 16.99
CA ASP A 123 -21.90 -20.40 16.98
C ASP A 123 -21.23 -21.28 15.89
N ALA A 124 -20.35 -20.73 15.07
CA ALA A 124 -19.72 -21.46 13.97
C ALA A 124 -18.63 -22.42 14.46
N ASP A 125 -18.73 -23.70 14.06
CA ASP A 125 -17.73 -24.74 14.37
C ASP A 125 -16.55 -24.67 13.39
N LEU A 126 -15.69 -23.65 13.58
CA LEU A 126 -14.54 -23.37 12.72
C LEU A 126 -13.22 -23.42 13.50
N PHE A 127 -12.22 -24.09 12.93
CA PHE A 127 -10.85 -24.11 13.43
C PHE A 127 -9.91 -23.46 12.42
N ALA A 128 -9.03 -22.58 12.90
CA ALA A 128 -7.90 -22.07 12.13
C ALA A 128 -6.63 -22.28 12.94
N GLN A 129 -5.62 -22.88 12.31
CA GLN A 129 -4.42 -23.36 12.97
C GLN A 129 -3.20 -22.97 12.13
N PRO A 130 -2.25 -22.18 12.65
CA PRO A 130 -1.02 -21.84 11.92
C PRO A 130 -0.08 -23.05 11.85
N LEU A 131 0.74 -23.20 10.81
CA LEU A 131 1.78 -24.25 10.80
C LEU A 131 2.98 -23.84 11.70
N VAL A 132 2.77 -23.83 13.01
CA VAL A 132 3.79 -23.37 13.99
C VAL A 132 5.09 -24.12 13.83
N GLY A 133 6.21 -23.38 13.72
CA GLY A 133 7.53 -23.95 13.51
C GLY A 133 7.91 -24.13 12.04
N PHE A 134 7.02 -23.84 11.08
CA PHE A 134 7.31 -23.98 9.65
C PHE A 134 8.41 -23.03 9.20
N THR A 135 8.26 -21.72 9.46
CA THR A 135 9.25 -20.70 9.06
C THR A 135 10.56 -20.87 9.81
N GLU A 136 10.50 -21.26 11.09
CA GLU A 136 11.68 -21.45 11.92
C GLU A 136 12.54 -22.61 11.41
N GLN A 137 11.92 -23.74 11.02
CA GLN A 137 12.64 -24.85 10.38
C GLN A 137 13.29 -24.45 9.05
N LEU A 138 12.63 -23.61 8.25
CA LEU A 138 13.24 -23.08 7.01
C LEU A 138 14.50 -22.25 7.31
N THR A 139 14.52 -21.49 8.39
CA THR A 139 15.71 -20.74 8.81
C THR A 139 16.74 -21.57 9.58
N ALA A 140 16.59 -22.91 9.62
CA ALA A 140 17.38 -23.82 10.44
C ALA A 140 17.46 -23.36 11.91
N ARG A 141 16.31 -23.00 12.48
CA ARG A 141 16.13 -22.65 13.89
C ARG A 141 15.26 -23.69 14.58
N GLY A 142 15.40 -23.78 15.90
CA GLY A 142 14.54 -24.62 16.72
C GLY A 142 13.08 -24.27 16.49
N HIS A 143 12.21 -25.28 16.46
CA HIS A 143 10.77 -25.13 16.15
C HIS A 143 9.86 -25.43 17.34
N THR A 144 10.47 -25.77 18.48
CA THR A 144 9.83 -25.86 19.79
C THR A 144 10.51 -24.84 20.68
N PRO A 145 9.77 -24.05 21.48
CA PRO A 145 10.37 -23.20 22.50
C PRO A 145 11.06 -24.09 23.54
N ALA A 146 12.33 -24.40 23.30
CA ALA A 146 13.19 -24.95 24.32
C ALA A 146 13.61 -23.78 25.20
N SER A 147 13.43 -23.89 26.52
CA SER A 147 14.09 -22.95 27.43
C SER A 147 15.59 -23.14 27.23
N LEU A 148 16.23 -22.23 26.50
CA LEU A 148 17.67 -22.08 26.61
C LEU A 148 17.90 -21.68 28.07
N ASN A 149 18.46 -22.58 28.87
CA ASN A 149 19.03 -22.21 30.14
C ASN A 149 20.51 -21.91 29.84
N PRO A 150 20.87 -20.64 29.55
CA PRO A 150 22.26 -20.32 29.21
C PRO A 150 23.14 -20.76 30.38
N HIS A 151 24.11 -21.63 30.09
CA HIS A 151 24.89 -22.34 31.10
C HIS A 151 25.42 -21.36 32.15
N SER A 152 25.32 -21.72 33.44
CA SER A 152 25.77 -20.89 34.58
C SER A 152 27.24 -20.43 34.51
N ARG A 153 28.04 -21.02 33.61
CA ARG A 153 29.44 -20.68 33.36
C ARG A 153 29.63 -19.46 32.45
N LEU A 154 28.58 -19.00 31.77
CA LEU A 154 28.62 -17.78 30.97
C LEU A 154 28.57 -16.54 31.88
N SER A 155 29.22 -15.46 31.49
CA SER A 155 29.17 -14.18 32.23
C SER A 155 27.71 -13.68 32.33
N PRO A 156 27.36 -12.93 33.39
CA PRO A 156 26.01 -12.37 33.54
C PRO A 156 25.53 -11.61 32.28
N ASP A 157 26.39 -10.77 31.71
CA ASP A 157 26.06 -9.96 30.53
C ASP A 157 25.74 -10.82 29.31
N LEU A 158 26.53 -11.89 29.07
CA LEU A 158 26.28 -12.80 27.97
C LEU A 158 25.00 -13.62 28.18
N ARG A 159 24.70 -14.00 29.43
CA ARG A 159 23.43 -14.67 29.75
C ARG A 159 22.24 -13.77 29.49
N THR A 160 22.32 -12.49 29.88
CA THR A 160 21.28 -11.50 29.61
C THR A 160 21.10 -11.31 28.11
N ALA A 161 22.18 -11.07 27.37
CA ALA A 161 22.15 -10.89 25.92
C ALA A 161 21.56 -12.12 25.19
N LEU A 162 21.92 -13.34 25.60
CA LEU A 162 21.36 -14.57 25.03
C LEU A 162 19.87 -14.75 25.38
N THR A 163 19.47 -14.36 26.59
CA THR A 163 18.06 -14.43 27.02
C THR A 163 17.21 -13.44 26.23
N GLU A 164 17.69 -12.22 26.04
CA GLU A 164 17.04 -11.20 25.20
C GLU A 164 16.99 -11.62 23.73
N ALA A 165 18.08 -12.19 23.20
CA ALA A 165 18.11 -12.70 21.83
C ALA A 165 17.13 -13.88 21.63
N ALA A 166 17.04 -14.79 22.61
CA ALA A 166 16.12 -15.92 22.60
C ALA A 166 14.65 -15.49 22.74
N ALA A 167 14.38 -14.34 23.37
CA ALA A 167 13.04 -13.75 23.42
C ALA A 167 12.59 -13.20 22.06
N ARG A 168 13.53 -12.85 21.17
CA ARG A 168 13.25 -12.31 19.83
C ARG A 168 13.25 -13.37 18.74
N THR A 169 14.15 -14.35 18.83
CA THR A 169 14.32 -15.40 17.81
C THR A 169 14.65 -16.74 18.44
N LEU A 170 14.11 -17.84 17.90
CA LEU A 170 14.49 -19.17 18.34
C LEU A 170 15.95 -19.48 17.99
N PRO A 171 16.66 -20.26 18.84
CA PRO A 171 18.07 -20.55 18.64
C PRO A 171 18.31 -21.30 17.33
N PRO A 172 19.48 -21.13 16.71
CA PRO A 172 19.86 -21.95 15.56
C PRO A 172 19.88 -23.45 15.89
N ASP A 173 19.39 -24.26 14.96
CA ASP A 173 19.45 -25.72 14.99
C ASP A 173 20.29 -26.21 13.80
N PRO A 174 21.59 -26.51 14.01
CA PRO A 174 22.47 -27.01 12.95
C PRO A 174 22.14 -28.44 12.50
N GLY A 175 21.15 -29.09 13.12
CA GLY A 175 20.72 -30.45 12.82
C GLY A 175 21.62 -31.53 13.41
N ALA A 176 21.35 -32.78 13.05
CA ALA A 176 22.13 -33.93 13.52
C ALA A 176 23.51 -33.97 12.86
N ARG A 177 24.53 -34.37 13.64
CA ARG A 177 25.83 -34.73 13.08
C ARG A 177 25.74 -36.10 12.39
N PRO A 178 26.32 -36.25 11.19
CA PRO A 178 26.32 -37.53 10.47
C PRO A 178 27.07 -38.60 11.25
N ARG A 179 26.55 -39.83 11.24
CA ARG A 179 27.10 -41.00 11.93
C ARG A 179 27.04 -42.23 11.01
N PRO A 180 28.19 -42.82 10.60
CA PRO A 180 29.56 -42.34 10.81
C PRO A 180 29.80 -40.98 10.13
N PHE A 181 30.84 -40.25 10.56
CA PHE A 181 31.16 -38.96 9.95
C PHE A 181 31.79 -39.18 8.56
N THR A 182 31.05 -38.86 7.50
CA THR A 182 31.50 -38.98 6.10
C THR A 182 31.55 -37.63 5.36
N GLY A 183 31.22 -36.53 6.05
CA GLY A 183 31.02 -35.20 5.48
C GLY A 183 29.92 -34.47 6.24
N TRP A 184 29.66 -33.20 5.95
CA TRP A 184 28.56 -32.46 6.57
C TRP A 184 27.23 -32.75 5.85
N ASN A 185 26.14 -32.83 6.62
CA ASN A 185 24.80 -32.87 6.04
C ASN A 185 24.50 -31.57 5.28
N ALA A 186 23.65 -31.65 4.26
CA ALA A 186 23.13 -30.47 3.58
C ALA A 186 22.39 -29.56 4.58
N SER A 187 22.57 -28.25 4.45
CA SER A 187 21.84 -27.30 5.28
C SER A 187 20.37 -27.27 4.89
N LEU A 188 19.49 -27.20 5.89
CA LEU A 188 18.06 -26.94 5.70
C LEU A 188 17.76 -25.45 5.60
N TYR A 189 18.78 -24.59 5.78
CA TYR A 189 18.64 -23.15 5.75
C TYR A 189 18.18 -22.65 4.38
N GLN A 190 17.06 -21.93 4.39
CA GLN A 190 16.45 -21.26 3.26
C GLN A 190 16.32 -19.77 3.61
N PRO A 191 17.09 -18.88 2.94
CA PRO A 191 17.11 -17.46 3.26
C PRO A 191 15.82 -16.73 2.88
N LEU A 192 15.02 -17.32 1.99
CA LEU A 192 13.71 -16.83 1.56
C LEU A 192 12.69 -17.94 1.72
N ARG A 193 11.48 -17.57 2.12
CA ARG A 193 10.33 -18.47 2.02
C ARG A 193 9.78 -18.36 0.61
N ALA A 194 10.31 -19.18 -0.29
CA ALA A 194 9.91 -19.26 -1.69
C ALA A 194 9.91 -20.74 -2.10
N GLY A 195 8.76 -21.31 -2.43
CA GLY A 195 8.69 -22.74 -2.67
C GLY A 195 7.27 -23.28 -2.83
N GLN A 196 7.18 -24.59 -3.04
CA GLN A 196 5.92 -25.31 -2.98
C GLN A 196 5.99 -26.37 -1.89
N PHE A 197 4.89 -26.66 -1.21
CA PHE A 197 4.82 -27.82 -0.32
C PHE A 197 3.54 -28.60 -0.52
N ALA A 198 3.61 -29.88 -0.17
CA ALA A 198 2.44 -30.73 -0.07
C ALA A 198 2.42 -31.40 1.30
N PHE A 199 1.22 -31.55 1.88
CA PHE A 199 1.07 -32.31 3.10
C PHE A 199 1.38 -33.80 2.86
N GLN A 200 2.20 -34.37 3.73
CA GLN A 200 2.50 -35.80 3.79
C GLN A 200 1.67 -36.48 4.88
N ARG A 201 1.39 -35.79 5.98
CA ARG A 201 0.54 -36.26 7.09
C ARG A 201 -0.17 -35.07 7.71
N LEU A 202 -1.44 -35.28 8.04
CA LEU A 202 -2.26 -34.33 8.76
C LEU A 202 -3.16 -35.10 9.70
N ALA A 203 -3.12 -34.81 10.99
CA ALA A 203 -3.90 -35.53 11.98
C ALA A 203 -4.31 -34.65 13.16
N VAL A 204 -5.52 -34.91 13.67
CA VAL A 204 -6.00 -34.38 14.94
C VAL A 204 -5.87 -35.48 15.99
N ILE A 205 -5.35 -35.14 17.15
CA ILE A 205 -5.16 -36.09 18.26
C ILE A 205 -5.97 -35.61 19.46
N ASP A 206 -6.76 -36.49 20.06
CA ASP A 206 -7.48 -36.16 21.29
C ASP A 206 -6.62 -36.29 22.55
N ARG A 207 -7.16 -35.86 23.68
CA ARG A 207 -6.51 -35.96 25.00
C ARG A 207 -6.18 -37.39 25.45
N PHE A 208 -6.75 -38.40 24.79
CA PHE A 208 -6.57 -39.81 25.09
C PHE A 208 -5.66 -40.54 24.08
N GLY A 209 -5.14 -39.82 23.09
CA GLY A 209 -4.27 -40.37 22.06
C GLY A 209 -5.00 -40.96 20.85
N HIS A 210 -6.34 -40.91 20.81
CA HIS A 210 -7.04 -41.24 19.57
C HIS A 210 -6.66 -40.25 18.48
N THR A 211 -6.43 -40.78 17.29
CA THR A 211 -6.01 -39.98 16.15
C THR A 211 -7.12 -40.00 15.11
N LEU A 212 -7.53 -38.81 14.66
CA LEU A 212 -8.31 -38.58 13.46
C LEU A 212 -7.36 -38.06 12.37
N PRO A 213 -6.77 -38.95 11.56
CA PRO A 213 -5.91 -38.58 10.45
C PRO A 213 -6.74 -38.11 9.24
N ALA A 214 -6.49 -36.87 8.79
CA ALA A 214 -7.07 -36.32 7.57
C ALA A 214 -6.33 -36.81 6.32
N ILE A 215 -5.02 -37.08 6.43
CA ILE A 215 -4.21 -37.62 5.34
C ILE A 215 -3.65 -39.00 5.75
N PHE A 216 -4.23 -40.02 5.11
CA PHE A 216 -3.75 -41.41 4.90
C PHE A 216 -2.25 -41.59 4.71
N PRO A 217 -1.62 -42.71 5.01
CA PRO A 217 -1.16 -43.61 3.94
C PRO A 217 -2.15 -44.76 3.70
N ASP A 218 -2.48 -45.12 2.45
CA ASP A 218 -3.27 -46.33 2.17
C ASP A 218 -2.45 -47.57 2.58
N PRO A 219 -2.91 -48.39 3.55
CA PRO A 219 -2.20 -49.61 3.92
C PRO A 219 -2.01 -50.57 2.74
N ARG A 220 -2.84 -50.48 1.70
CA ARG A 220 -2.71 -51.28 0.48
C ARG A 220 -1.65 -50.78 -0.49
N ALA A 221 -1.19 -49.53 -0.38
CA ALA A 221 -0.11 -49.06 -1.25
C ALA A 221 1.23 -49.72 -0.92
N LEU A 222 1.44 -50.08 0.35
CA LEU A 222 2.56 -50.90 0.81
C LEU A 222 2.61 -52.30 0.16
N LEU A 223 1.54 -52.73 -0.53
CA LEU A 223 1.49 -54.00 -1.28
C LEU A 223 2.07 -53.86 -2.69
N PHE A 224 2.29 -52.65 -3.19
CA PHE A 224 2.87 -52.39 -4.51
C PHE A 224 4.35 -52.03 -4.35
N ALA A 225 5.18 -52.45 -5.30
CA ALA A 225 6.57 -51.99 -5.36
C ALA A 225 6.60 -50.48 -5.58
N ALA A 226 7.57 -49.77 -4.97
CA ALA A 226 7.73 -48.33 -5.14
C ALA A 226 7.73 -47.95 -6.63
N GLY A 227 6.82 -47.06 -7.04
CA GLY A 227 6.64 -46.64 -8.44
C GLY A 227 5.56 -47.39 -9.24
N ASN A 228 4.94 -48.44 -8.68
CA ASN A 228 3.89 -49.23 -9.33
C ASN A 228 2.54 -49.19 -8.58
N GLU A 229 2.31 -48.18 -7.74
CA GLU A 229 1.05 -47.99 -7.02
C GLU A 229 -0.05 -47.46 -7.98
N PRO A 230 -1.31 -47.96 -7.91
CA PRO A 230 -2.38 -47.48 -8.78
C PRO A 230 -2.85 -46.07 -8.41
N GLY A 231 -2.29 -45.08 -9.12
CA GLY A 231 -2.50 -43.64 -8.96
C GLY A 231 -1.41 -42.99 -8.12
N ASP A 232 -1.09 -41.72 -8.41
CA ASP A 232 -0.06 -40.96 -7.67
C ASP A 232 -0.35 -40.96 -6.17
N VAL A 233 0.64 -41.29 -5.35
CA VAL A 233 0.51 -41.46 -3.89
C VAL A 233 1.04 -40.23 -3.13
N ILE A 234 0.38 -39.85 -2.03
CA ILE A 234 0.92 -38.96 -1.00
C ILE A 234 1.57 -39.83 0.08
N GLY A 235 2.83 -39.55 0.42
CA GLY A 235 3.54 -40.23 1.50
C GLY A 235 3.65 -41.74 1.26
N VAL A 236 3.11 -42.54 2.18
CA VAL A 236 3.21 -44.01 2.17
C VAL A 236 1.91 -44.68 1.71
N GLY A 237 1.17 -44.09 0.78
CA GLY A 237 0.16 -44.86 0.06
C GLY A 237 -1.16 -44.23 -0.32
N VAL A 238 -1.52 -43.07 0.24
CA VAL A 238 -2.85 -42.54 -0.02
C VAL A 238 -2.91 -41.94 -1.42
N PRO A 239 -3.91 -42.30 -2.25
CA PRO A 239 -4.05 -41.69 -3.57
C PRO A 239 -4.14 -40.16 -3.45
N ALA A 240 -3.32 -39.43 -4.20
CA ALA A 240 -3.20 -37.98 -4.18
C ALA A 240 -4.55 -37.28 -4.35
N ARG A 241 -5.45 -37.88 -5.14
CA ARG A 241 -6.84 -37.43 -5.33
C ARG A 241 -7.68 -37.33 -4.06
N ARG A 242 -7.29 -37.96 -2.94
CA ARG A 242 -8.05 -37.91 -1.68
C ARG A 242 -7.79 -36.66 -0.85
N PHE A 243 -6.78 -35.87 -1.18
CA PHE A 243 -6.51 -34.60 -0.51
C PHE A 243 -6.31 -33.49 -1.55
N ALA A 244 -7.35 -32.68 -1.73
CA ALA A 244 -7.36 -31.49 -2.57
C ALA A 244 -7.80 -30.31 -1.68
N PRO A 245 -6.85 -29.57 -1.10
CA PRO A 245 -7.19 -28.41 -0.28
C PRO A 245 -7.82 -27.31 -1.14
N GLU A 246 -8.81 -26.62 -0.59
CA GLU A 246 -9.29 -25.36 -1.16
C GLU A 246 -8.24 -24.28 -0.87
N LEU A 247 -7.62 -23.75 -1.92
CA LEU A 247 -6.55 -22.77 -1.82
C LEU A 247 -7.02 -21.43 -2.37
N PRO A 248 -6.71 -20.31 -1.70
CA PRO A 248 -6.87 -19.00 -2.32
C PRO A 248 -5.87 -18.85 -3.48
N ALA A 249 -6.12 -17.88 -4.37
CA ALA A 249 -5.37 -17.71 -5.61
C ALA A 249 -3.87 -17.46 -5.38
N GLU A 250 -3.51 -16.84 -4.25
CA GLU A 250 -2.12 -16.52 -3.87
C GLU A 250 -1.34 -17.74 -3.38
N LEU A 251 -2.04 -18.76 -2.88
CA LEU A 251 -1.47 -20.01 -2.40
C LEU A 251 -1.57 -21.14 -3.43
N THR A 252 -2.32 -20.92 -4.51
CA THR A 252 -2.45 -21.87 -5.62
C THR A 252 -1.18 -21.81 -6.49
N PRO A 253 -0.64 -22.95 -6.95
CA PRO A 253 0.49 -22.97 -7.89
C PRO A 253 0.25 -22.04 -9.09
N SER A 254 1.28 -21.32 -9.54
CA SER A 254 1.11 -20.35 -10.64
C SER A 254 0.67 -21.03 -11.94
N LEU A 255 -0.25 -20.41 -12.69
CA LEU A 255 -0.59 -20.86 -14.04
C LEU A 255 0.62 -20.73 -14.97
N ARG A 256 0.77 -21.66 -15.93
CA ARG A 256 1.79 -21.56 -16.98
C ARG A 256 1.51 -20.40 -17.93
N ASN A 257 0.23 -20.20 -18.21
CA ASN A 257 -0.25 -19.07 -18.98
C ASN A 257 -1.57 -18.56 -18.36
N PRO A 258 -1.59 -17.37 -17.75
CA PRO A 258 -2.83 -16.79 -17.22
C PRO A 258 -3.92 -16.59 -18.29
N ALA A 259 -3.55 -16.37 -19.55
CA ALA A 259 -4.50 -16.20 -20.66
C ALA A 259 -5.05 -17.54 -21.19
N ASP A 260 -4.43 -18.67 -20.84
CA ASP A 260 -4.84 -20.00 -21.25
C ASP A 260 -4.70 -21.01 -20.10
N PRO A 261 -5.68 -21.05 -19.17
CA PRO A 261 -5.64 -21.94 -18.02
C PRO A 261 -5.59 -23.43 -18.38
N ALA A 262 -5.92 -23.82 -19.62
CA ALA A 262 -5.85 -25.20 -20.08
C ALA A 262 -4.42 -25.75 -20.12
N GLN A 263 -3.41 -24.87 -20.16
CA GLN A 263 -2.00 -25.25 -20.06
C GLN A 263 -1.60 -25.69 -18.63
N GLY A 264 -2.49 -25.50 -17.65
CA GLY A 264 -2.32 -25.94 -16.28
C GLY A 264 -1.32 -25.09 -15.49
N HIS A 265 -0.80 -25.67 -14.41
CA HIS A 265 0.00 -24.97 -13.42
C HIS A 265 1.49 -25.36 -13.49
N HIS A 266 2.36 -24.42 -13.12
CA HIS A 266 3.73 -24.70 -12.72
C HIS A 266 3.71 -25.39 -11.36
N THR A 267 4.13 -26.66 -11.31
CA THR A 267 4.28 -27.41 -10.07
C THR A 267 5.47 -28.35 -10.16
N ILE A 268 6.03 -28.72 -9.01
CA ILE A 268 7.07 -29.74 -8.88
C ILE A 268 6.59 -31.10 -9.43
N ASN A 269 5.30 -31.41 -9.31
CA ASN A 269 4.71 -32.66 -9.80
C ASN A 269 3.41 -32.39 -10.58
N PRO A 270 3.48 -32.19 -11.91
CA PRO A 270 2.36 -31.76 -12.75
C PRO A 270 1.07 -32.59 -12.64
N PRO A 271 1.11 -33.94 -12.62
CA PRO A 271 -0.08 -34.77 -12.43
C PRO A 271 -0.89 -34.48 -11.16
N THR A 272 -0.24 -33.95 -10.11
CA THR A 272 -0.87 -33.74 -8.79
C THR A 272 -0.84 -32.29 -8.33
N TRP A 273 -0.77 -31.33 -9.25
CA TRP A 273 -0.63 -29.90 -8.93
C TRP A 273 -1.61 -29.40 -7.85
N TYR A 274 -2.86 -29.89 -7.85
CA TYR A 274 -3.94 -29.47 -6.96
C TYR A 274 -3.67 -29.73 -5.46
N ARG A 275 -2.71 -30.60 -5.13
CA ARG A 275 -2.34 -30.88 -3.73
C ARG A 275 -1.27 -29.92 -3.18
N PHE A 276 -0.60 -29.18 -4.07
CA PHE A 276 0.53 -28.33 -3.69
C PHE A 276 0.04 -26.94 -3.31
N THR A 277 0.59 -26.43 -2.23
CA THR A 277 0.48 -25.04 -1.81
C THR A 277 1.75 -24.31 -2.23
N GLN A 278 1.61 -23.20 -2.94
CA GLN A 278 2.72 -22.34 -3.33
C GLN A 278 2.91 -21.19 -2.34
N LEU A 279 4.15 -20.97 -1.93
CA LEU A 279 4.56 -19.82 -1.12
C LEU A 279 5.36 -18.88 -2.02
N THR A 280 4.82 -17.68 -2.24
CA THR A 280 5.54 -16.60 -2.92
C THR A 280 6.74 -16.15 -2.09
N PRO A 281 7.80 -15.60 -2.71
CA PRO A 281 8.97 -15.12 -2.00
C PRO A 281 8.61 -14.16 -0.88
N ARG A 282 8.98 -14.51 0.36
CA ARG A 282 8.91 -13.61 1.52
C ARG A 282 10.23 -13.63 2.28
N LEU A 283 10.59 -12.49 2.84
CA LEU A 283 11.68 -12.40 3.81
C LEU A 283 11.25 -13.13 5.09
N VAL A 284 12.07 -14.08 5.53
CA VAL A 284 11.83 -14.85 6.78
C VAL A 284 12.31 -14.10 8.02
N GLN A 285 13.29 -13.22 7.84
CA GLN A 285 13.71 -12.27 8.87
C GLN A 285 12.71 -11.12 8.96
N PRO A 286 12.35 -10.65 10.17
CA PRO A 286 11.54 -9.45 10.31
C PRO A 286 12.17 -8.27 9.57
N ALA A 287 11.36 -7.59 8.77
CA ALA A 287 11.75 -6.45 7.96
C ALA A 287 10.52 -5.59 7.67
N ARG A 288 10.73 -4.36 7.23
CA ARG A 288 9.65 -3.45 6.84
C ARG A 288 9.99 -2.69 5.57
N ALA A 289 9.00 -2.51 4.70
CA ALA A 289 9.02 -1.42 3.74
C ALA A 289 8.45 -0.19 4.45
N ALA A 290 9.11 0.96 4.36
CA ALA A 290 8.68 2.14 5.09
C ALA A 290 8.93 3.42 4.29
N PHE A 291 7.90 4.26 4.24
CA PHE A 291 8.05 5.64 3.82
C PHE A 291 8.57 6.50 4.96
N THR A 292 9.42 7.46 4.62
CA THR A 292 9.84 8.56 5.48
C THR A 292 9.49 9.86 4.76
N LEU A 293 8.65 10.70 5.35
CA LEU A 293 8.44 12.06 4.87
C LEU A 293 9.74 12.85 5.06
N LEU A 294 10.18 13.57 4.03
CA LEU A 294 11.39 14.39 4.07
C LEU A 294 11.04 15.87 3.92
N ASP A 295 11.86 16.76 4.46
CA ASP A 295 11.72 18.19 4.19
C ASP A 295 11.89 18.43 2.69
N ALA A 296 10.94 19.13 2.07
CA ALA A 296 10.97 19.44 0.66
C ALA A 296 12.13 20.35 0.26
N ARG A 297 12.81 20.99 1.22
CA ARG A 297 14.02 21.80 1.00
C ARG A 297 15.32 21.07 1.34
N ASP A 298 15.27 20.06 2.20
CA ASP A 298 16.44 19.30 2.63
C ASP A 298 16.15 17.80 2.76
N ASP A 299 16.59 17.04 1.76
CA ASP A 299 16.48 15.58 1.72
C ASP A 299 17.19 14.86 2.89
N LEU A 300 18.08 15.55 3.63
CA LEU A 300 18.73 15.01 4.83
C LEU A 300 17.86 15.10 6.08
N ASN A 301 16.77 15.86 6.04
CA ASN A 301 15.94 16.15 7.20
C ASN A 301 14.64 15.33 7.16
N PRO A 302 14.59 14.14 7.80
CA PRO A 302 13.34 13.38 7.91
C PRO A 302 12.37 14.05 8.88
N LEU A 303 11.10 14.18 8.48
CA LEU A 303 10.03 14.64 9.35
C LEU A 303 9.71 13.53 10.37
N THR A 304 10.39 13.56 11.51
CA THR A 304 9.96 12.80 12.68
C THR A 304 8.81 13.55 13.35
N THR A 305 7.79 12.82 13.80
CA THR A 305 6.56 13.42 14.34
C THR A 305 6.88 14.36 15.52
N SER A 306 6.66 15.67 15.31
CA SER A 306 6.45 16.77 16.30
C SER A 306 7.51 17.86 16.50
N SER A 307 8.69 17.86 15.89
CA SER A 307 9.76 18.74 16.39
C SER A 307 10.00 20.07 15.66
N ASP A 308 9.50 20.31 14.45
CA ASP A 308 9.77 21.58 13.75
C ASP A 308 8.58 22.11 12.92
N PRO A 309 7.92 23.20 13.36
CA PRO A 309 6.81 23.82 12.62
C PRO A 309 7.23 24.39 11.26
N ASP A 310 8.52 24.64 11.04
CA ASP A 310 9.03 25.24 9.79
C ASP A 310 9.38 24.18 8.72
N THR A 311 9.30 22.89 9.06
CA THR A 311 9.58 21.77 8.14
C THR A 311 8.31 21.21 7.52
N THR A 312 8.35 20.94 6.21
CA THR A 312 7.21 20.40 5.48
C THR A 312 7.66 19.44 4.40
N ALA A 313 6.93 18.34 4.25
CA ALA A 313 7.14 17.43 3.13
C ALA A 313 6.47 17.89 1.84
N VAL A 314 5.61 18.90 1.90
CA VAL A 314 4.95 19.47 0.73
C VAL A 314 5.91 20.46 0.08
N ALA A 315 6.30 20.20 -1.17
CA ALA A 315 7.08 21.14 -1.98
C ALA A 315 6.21 22.27 -2.54
N ALA A 316 4.97 21.95 -2.93
CA ALA A 316 3.99 22.91 -3.43
C ALA A 316 2.58 22.31 -3.45
N TRP A 317 1.57 23.17 -3.42
CA TRP A 317 0.20 22.81 -3.79
C TRP A 317 -0.04 23.12 -5.26
N LEU A 318 -0.57 22.15 -6.00
CA LEU A 318 -0.89 22.27 -7.41
C LEU A 318 -2.40 22.18 -7.60
N VAL A 319 -3.00 23.19 -8.22
CA VAL A 319 -4.45 23.22 -8.49
C VAL A 319 -4.68 23.25 -10.00
N PRO A 320 -5.29 22.21 -10.60
CA PRO A 320 -5.62 22.22 -12.01
C PRO A 320 -6.83 23.13 -12.28
N GLY A 321 -6.61 24.17 -13.08
CA GLY A 321 -7.64 25.08 -13.56
C GLY A 321 -8.30 24.55 -14.82
N TYR A 322 -9.49 23.95 -14.69
CA TYR A 322 -10.21 23.41 -15.85
C TYR A 322 -10.83 24.50 -16.73
N LEU A 323 -11.16 25.67 -16.16
CA LEU A 323 -11.77 26.78 -16.89
C LEU A 323 -10.81 27.41 -17.91
N ASP A 324 -9.56 27.66 -17.52
CA ASP A 324 -8.55 28.32 -18.35
C ASP A 324 -7.37 27.42 -18.74
N ARG A 325 -7.47 26.12 -18.46
CA ARG A 325 -6.48 25.07 -18.77
C ARG A 325 -5.07 25.43 -18.27
N ALA A 326 -5.01 25.99 -17.07
CA ALA A 326 -3.78 26.36 -16.39
C ALA A 326 -3.49 25.44 -15.20
N LEU A 327 -2.23 25.37 -14.79
CA LEU A 327 -1.81 24.74 -13.54
C LEU A 327 -1.39 25.85 -12.57
N TYR A 328 -2.14 26.00 -11.47
CA TYR A 328 -1.80 26.95 -10.41
C TYR A 328 -0.87 26.30 -9.40
N ALA A 329 0.14 27.06 -8.95
CA ALA A 329 1.08 26.64 -7.93
C ALA A 329 1.02 27.59 -6.73
N TYR A 330 0.97 27.00 -5.54
CA TYR A 330 1.01 27.69 -4.26
C TYR A 330 2.13 27.08 -3.40
N ALA A 331 2.70 27.89 -2.53
CA ALA A 331 3.72 27.47 -1.59
C ALA A 331 3.12 26.56 -0.52
N PRO A 332 3.94 25.83 0.26
CA PRO A 332 3.45 24.89 1.28
C PRO A 332 2.56 25.53 2.35
N ASP A 333 2.74 26.84 2.61
CA ASP A 333 1.92 27.65 3.52
C ASP A 333 0.58 28.13 2.90
N GLY A 334 0.33 27.82 1.62
CA GLY A 334 -0.85 28.26 0.88
C GLY A 334 -0.67 29.59 0.14
N SER A 335 0.48 30.26 0.28
CA SER A 335 0.72 31.54 -0.40
C SER A 335 0.82 31.40 -1.92
N PRO A 336 0.31 32.38 -2.70
CA PRO A 336 0.28 32.28 -4.16
C PRO A 336 1.68 32.43 -4.77
N LEU A 337 2.06 31.49 -5.65
CA LEU A 337 3.33 31.54 -6.39
C LEU A 337 3.11 31.94 -7.85
N GLY A 338 2.31 31.19 -8.59
CA GLY A 338 2.10 31.48 -10.01
C GLY A 338 1.22 30.48 -10.72
N GLU A 339 1.09 30.68 -12.01
CA GLU A 339 0.35 29.80 -12.91
C GLU A 339 1.23 29.43 -14.10
N LEU A 340 1.12 28.17 -14.52
CA LEU A 340 1.66 27.71 -15.78
C LEU A 340 0.51 27.52 -16.77
N ARG A 341 0.60 28.17 -17.93
CA ARG A 341 -0.44 28.09 -18.96
C ARG A 341 0.15 28.08 -20.35
N THR A 342 -0.65 27.65 -21.32
CA THR A 342 -0.30 27.74 -22.72
C THR A 342 -0.55 29.15 -23.25
N THR A 343 0.46 29.79 -23.85
CA THR A 343 0.33 31.08 -24.54
C THR A 343 0.82 30.99 -25.99
N LEU A 344 0.35 31.94 -26.80
CA LEU A 344 0.78 32.14 -28.18
C LEU A 344 1.50 33.50 -28.26
N PRO A 345 2.84 33.52 -28.15
CA PRO A 345 3.63 34.73 -28.30
C PRO A 345 3.57 35.26 -29.75
N PRO A 346 4.05 36.50 -30.01
CA PRO A 346 4.04 37.10 -31.34
C PRO A 346 4.83 36.33 -32.42
N ASP A 347 5.71 35.42 -32.02
CA ASP A 347 6.45 34.53 -32.92
C ASP A 347 5.59 33.38 -33.49
N GLY A 348 4.33 33.27 -33.05
CA GLY A 348 3.36 32.29 -33.55
C GLY A 348 3.59 30.88 -33.02
N VAL A 349 4.57 30.66 -32.13
CA VAL A 349 4.88 29.33 -31.59
C VAL A 349 4.27 29.20 -30.20
N THR A 350 3.31 28.29 -30.07
CA THR A 350 2.65 28.04 -28.78
C THR A 350 3.67 27.53 -27.75
N ARG A 351 3.69 28.11 -26.55
CA ARG A 351 4.61 27.73 -25.45
C ARG A 351 3.89 27.65 -24.12
N ALA A 352 4.37 26.80 -23.22
CA ALA A 352 3.97 26.84 -21.81
C ALA A 352 4.76 27.97 -21.13
N THR A 353 4.06 28.97 -20.61
CA THR A 353 4.68 30.14 -20.00
C THR A 353 4.17 30.33 -18.57
N TRP A 354 5.11 30.67 -17.69
CA TRP A 354 4.83 31.02 -16.30
C TRP A 354 4.36 32.47 -16.19
N HIS A 355 3.36 32.69 -15.35
CA HIS A 355 2.94 34.02 -14.94
C HIS A 355 2.80 34.07 -13.42
N PRO A 356 3.26 35.15 -12.76
CA PRO A 356 3.05 35.31 -11.33
C PRO A 356 1.56 35.48 -11.02
N LEU A 357 1.12 34.83 -9.94
CA LEU A 357 -0.20 35.09 -9.35
C LEU A 357 -0.18 36.45 -8.65
N PRO A 358 -1.36 37.06 -8.41
CA PRO A 358 -1.45 38.25 -7.57
C PRO A 358 -0.74 38.03 -6.23
N TYR A 359 0.00 39.03 -5.78
CA TYR A 359 0.76 39.02 -4.51
C TYR A 359 1.94 38.05 -4.45
N SER A 360 2.23 37.32 -5.53
CA SER A 360 3.43 36.49 -5.59
C SER A 360 4.70 37.35 -5.52
N ARG A 361 5.65 36.89 -4.71
CA ARG A 361 7.01 37.45 -4.63
C ARG A 361 7.90 36.98 -5.78
N TYR A 362 7.48 35.93 -6.50
CA TYR A 362 8.26 35.26 -7.54
C TYR A 362 7.68 35.58 -8.91
N ARG A 363 8.45 36.28 -9.74
CA ARG A 363 8.04 36.74 -11.07
C ARG A 363 8.40 35.75 -12.16
N THR A 364 9.50 35.04 -12.00
CA THR A 364 10.01 34.05 -12.96
C THR A 364 10.13 32.67 -12.33
N ILE A 365 10.21 31.62 -13.16
CA ILE A 365 10.40 30.25 -12.66
C ILE A 365 11.74 30.14 -11.91
N ASP A 366 12.81 30.72 -12.46
CA ASP A 366 14.17 30.62 -11.91
C ASP A 366 14.28 31.18 -10.48
N GLU A 367 13.47 32.16 -10.09
CA GLU A 367 13.44 32.70 -8.72
C GLU A 367 12.94 31.67 -7.68
N LEU A 368 12.24 30.62 -8.11
CA LEU A 368 11.77 29.55 -7.23
C LEU A 368 12.88 28.57 -6.84
N ARG A 369 14.02 28.57 -7.54
CA ARG A 369 15.06 27.54 -7.43
C ARG A 369 15.53 27.28 -6.00
N ASP A 370 15.81 28.33 -5.25
CA ASP A 370 16.38 28.20 -3.91
C ASP A 370 15.31 27.94 -2.84
N SER A 371 14.09 28.48 -3.04
CA SER A 371 13.01 28.38 -2.05
C SER A 371 12.16 27.11 -2.21
N TYR A 372 12.02 26.63 -3.44
CA TYR A 372 11.16 25.51 -3.85
C TYR A 372 11.83 24.68 -4.96
N PRO A 373 12.99 24.04 -4.70
CA PRO A 373 13.80 23.38 -5.73
C PRO A 373 13.03 22.30 -6.50
N HIS A 374 12.24 21.47 -5.80
CA HIS A 374 11.44 20.43 -6.46
C HIS A 374 10.31 20.99 -7.32
N LEU A 375 9.67 22.10 -6.91
CA LEU A 375 8.67 22.78 -7.75
C LEU A 375 9.35 23.43 -8.97
N HIS A 376 10.48 24.10 -8.77
CA HIS A 376 11.26 24.71 -9.85
C HIS A 376 11.59 23.68 -10.93
N ASP A 377 12.21 22.56 -10.56
CA ASP A 377 12.65 21.56 -11.53
C ASP A 377 11.47 20.88 -12.23
N PHE A 378 10.37 20.65 -11.52
CA PHE A 378 9.10 20.18 -12.09
C PHE A 378 8.55 21.16 -13.14
N LEU A 379 8.50 22.46 -12.84
CA LEU A 379 8.02 23.49 -13.78
C LEU A 379 8.97 23.68 -14.96
N VAL A 380 10.28 23.61 -14.76
CA VAL A 380 11.29 23.66 -15.83
C VAL A 380 11.11 22.47 -16.78
N ALA A 381 10.88 21.27 -16.26
CA ALA A 381 10.61 20.09 -17.10
C ALA A 381 9.33 20.26 -17.94
N LEU A 382 8.29 20.88 -17.39
CA LEU A 382 7.03 21.17 -18.10
C LEU A 382 7.12 22.32 -19.12
N THR A 383 8.12 23.18 -19.03
CA THR A 383 8.33 24.32 -19.95
C THR A 383 9.40 24.06 -21.00
N ALA A 384 10.00 22.88 -21.00
CA ALA A 384 11.02 22.49 -21.95
C ALA A 384 10.52 22.61 -23.41
N ALA A 385 11.37 23.16 -24.29
CA ALA A 385 10.99 23.56 -25.66
C ALA A 385 10.55 22.39 -26.56
N ASP A 386 10.97 21.17 -26.24
CA ASP A 386 10.63 19.93 -26.94
C ASP A 386 9.19 19.44 -26.66
N ARG A 387 8.58 19.87 -25.55
CA ARG A 387 7.30 19.30 -25.06
C ARG A 387 6.28 20.33 -24.58
N GLY A 388 6.74 21.36 -23.87
CA GLY A 388 6.00 22.50 -23.33
C GLY A 388 4.47 22.37 -23.27
N PRO A 389 3.74 22.95 -24.25
CA PRO A 389 2.27 22.96 -24.25
C PRO A 389 1.60 21.58 -24.26
N ALA A 390 2.20 20.60 -24.93
CA ALA A 390 1.63 19.25 -25.03
C ALA A 390 1.74 18.53 -23.68
N ALA A 391 2.90 18.63 -23.01
CA ALA A 391 3.10 18.03 -21.70
C ALA A 391 2.14 18.62 -20.64
N LEU A 392 1.93 19.93 -20.63
CA LEU A 392 0.99 20.56 -19.70
C LEU A 392 -0.46 20.08 -19.92
N ARG A 393 -0.94 20.07 -21.18
CA ARG A 393 -2.31 19.60 -21.50
C ARG A 393 -2.49 18.13 -21.16
N ALA A 394 -1.50 17.31 -21.47
CA ALA A 394 -1.50 15.90 -21.15
C ALA A 394 -1.49 15.66 -19.62
N LEU A 395 -0.70 16.43 -18.86
CA LEU A 395 -0.65 16.33 -17.40
C LEU A 395 -2.01 16.66 -16.76
N LEU A 396 -2.66 17.75 -17.18
CA LEU A 396 -4.00 18.10 -16.70
C LEU A 396 -5.02 16.99 -17.00
N THR A 397 -4.90 16.34 -18.15
CA THR A 397 -5.74 15.19 -18.52
C THR A 397 -5.48 13.96 -17.65
N VAL A 398 -4.21 13.66 -17.36
CA VAL A 398 -3.81 12.54 -16.49
C VAL A 398 -4.29 12.75 -15.05
N ILE A 399 -4.15 13.98 -14.53
CA ILE A 399 -4.68 14.38 -13.22
C ILE A 399 -6.20 14.16 -13.17
N ASP A 400 -6.92 14.67 -14.17
CA ASP A 400 -8.39 14.56 -14.22
C ASP A 400 -8.87 13.11 -14.26
N ARG A 401 -8.27 12.29 -15.13
CA ARG A 401 -8.58 10.86 -15.23
C ARG A 401 -8.32 10.13 -13.92
N THR A 402 -7.18 10.39 -13.28
CA THR A 402 -6.82 9.71 -12.02
C THR A 402 -7.75 10.10 -10.88
N LEU A 403 -8.01 11.40 -10.72
CA LEU A 403 -8.87 11.89 -9.63
C LEU A 403 -10.34 11.51 -9.80
N SER A 404 -10.79 11.14 -11.00
CA SER A 404 -12.14 10.63 -11.24
C SER A 404 -12.43 9.30 -10.54
N THR A 405 -11.38 8.52 -10.23
CA THR A 405 -11.48 7.22 -9.52
C THR A 405 -11.01 7.29 -8.07
N THR A 406 -10.51 8.44 -7.60
CA THR A 406 -10.00 8.62 -6.24
C THR A 406 -11.05 9.30 -5.35
N ALA A 407 -11.51 8.61 -4.32
CA ALA A 407 -12.47 9.12 -3.34
C ALA A 407 -11.94 8.89 -1.90
N PRO A 408 -10.99 9.72 -1.43
CA PRO A 408 -10.40 9.55 -0.12
C PRO A 408 -11.46 9.71 0.97
N LEU A 409 -11.59 8.68 1.82
CA LEU A 409 -12.39 8.75 3.03
C LEU A 409 -11.62 9.63 4.05
N GLY A 410 -11.83 10.94 3.99
CA GLY A 410 -11.39 11.83 5.05
C GLY A 410 -12.26 11.66 6.31
N ASP A 411 -11.66 11.79 7.49
CA ASP A 411 -12.37 11.70 8.77
C ASP A 411 -13.34 12.87 9.04
N ALA A 412 -13.36 13.89 8.17
CA ALA A 412 -14.28 15.01 8.23
C ALA A 412 -14.78 15.42 6.83
N PRO A 413 -16.10 15.69 6.66
CA PRO A 413 -16.59 16.38 5.47
C PRO A 413 -15.95 17.79 5.42
N PRO A 414 -15.44 18.25 4.26
CA PRO A 414 -14.74 19.52 4.17
C PRO A 414 -15.69 20.68 4.50
N PRO A 415 -15.32 21.62 5.39
CA PRO A 415 -15.98 22.93 5.44
C PRO A 415 -15.63 23.80 4.22
N HIS A 416 -14.54 23.48 3.51
CA HIS A 416 -13.99 24.30 2.42
C HIS A 416 -13.60 23.41 1.23
N THR A 417 -14.58 23.01 0.42
CA THR A 417 -14.27 22.53 -0.93
C THR A 417 -14.05 23.79 -1.80
N PRO A 418 -12.85 24.02 -2.37
CA PRO A 418 -12.71 25.07 -3.37
C PRO A 418 -13.76 24.84 -4.47
N SER A 419 -14.33 25.93 -4.97
CA SER A 419 -15.40 25.96 -5.97
C SER A 419 -15.30 24.82 -6.99
N VAL A 420 -16.42 24.18 -7.34
CA VAL A 420 -16.53 23.12 -8.36
C VAL A 420 -15.84 23.49 -9.70
N LEU A 421 -15.63 24.79 -9.93
CA LEU A 421 -14.98 25.34 -11.11
C LEU A 421 -13.45 25.15 -11.15
N LEU A 422 -12.80 24.89 -10.02
CA LEU A 422 -11.40 24.51 -9.99
C LEU A 422 -11.25 23.08 -9.52
N GLY A 423 -10.27 22.39 -10.07
CA GLY A 423 -10.01 21.03 -9.67
C GLY A 423 -9.51 20.91 -8.23
N ARG A 424 -9.45 19.67 -7.77
CA ARG A 424 -8.99 19.35 -6.42
C ARG A 424 -7.51 19.72 -6.28
N PRO A 425 -7.11 20.39 -5.17
CA PRO A 425 -5.70 20.62 -4.88
C PRO A 425 -4.93 19.30 -4.73
N LEU A 426 -3.78 19.23 -5.37
CA LEU A 426 -2.81 18.14 -5.27
C LEU A 426 -1.59 18.63 -4.46
N ALA A 427 -0.97 17.72 -3.72
CA ALA A 427 0.32 17.94 -3.11
C ALA A 427 1.43 17.40 -4.01
N LEU A 428 2.42 18.24 -4.28
CA LEU A 428 3.75 17.78 -4.70
C LEU A 428 4.55 17.55 -3.41
N LEU A 429 4.89 16.31 -3.08
CA LEU A 429 5.49 15.98 -1.78
C LEU A 429 6.73 15.11 -1.88
N ARG A 430 7.67 15.30 -0.95
CA ARG A 430 8.98 14.62 -0.93
C ARG A 430 9.01 13.49 0.09
N VAL A 431 9.38 12.29 -0.36
CA VAL A 431 9.49 11.10 0.49
C VAL A 431 10.74 10.30 0.18
N ARG A 432 11.15 9.47 1.15
CA ARG A 432 12.07 8.36 0.97
C ARG A 432 11.37 7.03 1.22
N LEU A 433 11.62 6.05 0.38
CA LEU A 433 11.16 4.67 0.56
C LEU A 433 12.34 3.71 0.67
N GLY A 434 12.31 2.83 1.66
CA GLY A 434 13.34 1.81 1.88
C GLY A 434 12.77 0.49 2.40
N ILE A 435 13.55 -0.59 2.27
CA ILE A 435 13.24 -1.93 2.81
C ILE A 435 14.26 -2.25 3.91
N ASP A 436 13.91 -1.96 5.16
CA ASP A 436 14.82 -2.11 6.30
C ASP A 436 14.68 -3.49 6.96
N LEU A 437 15.80 -4.17 7.18
CA LEU A 437 15.86 -5.40 7.97
C LEU A 437 15.89 -5.08 9.47
N ASP A 438 15.29 -5.95 10.29
CA ASP A 438 15.45 -5.91 11.74
C ASP A 438 16.74 -6.65 12.14
N GLY A 439 17.87 -5.95 12.00
CA GLY A 439 19.21 -6.45 12.34
C GLY A 439 20.00 -7.06 11.17
N PRO A 440 21.19 -7.61 11.44
CA PRO A 440 22.03 -8.24 10.43
C PRO A 440 21.33 -9.43 9.76
N PRO A 441 21.63 -9.74 8.49
CA PRO A 441 21.08 -10.90 7.81
C PRO A 441 21.35 -12.22 8.55
N TYR A 442 20.34 -13.08 8.68
CA TYR A 442 20.53 -14.41 9.27
C TYR A 442 21.47 -15.25 8.40
N ALA A 443 22.64 -15.63 8.90
CA ALA A 443 23.56 -16.54 8.22
C ALA A 443 23.12 -18.01 8.35
N ASP A 444 23.57 -18.87 7.43
CA ASP A 444 23.32 -20.32 7.49
C ASP A 444 23.97 -20.94 8.75
N PRO A 445 23.19 -21.46 9.71
CA PRO A 445 23.73 -21.98 10.96
C PRO A 445 24.19 -23.44 10.89
N ALA A 446 24.22 -24.07 9.71
CA ALA A 446 24.67 -25.46 9.59
C ALA A 446 26.06 -25.70 10.19
N TRP A 447 26.33 -26.93 10.65
CA TRP A 447 27.58 -27.28 11.34
C TRP A 447 28.86 -26.82 10.61
N ARG A 448 28.88 -26.87 9.28
CA ARG A 448 30.01 -26.42 8.44
C ARG A 448 30.28 -24.90 8.49
N ASN A 449 29.25 -24.11 8.78
CA ASN A 449 29.21 -22.65 8.66
C ASN A 449 29.17 -21.95 10.03
N LEU A 450 29.25 -22.69 11.14
CA LEU A 450 29.14 -22.13 12.50
C LEU A 450 30.25 -21.14 12.87
N ARG A 451 31.46 -21.31 12.33
CA ARG A 451 32.61 -20.43 12.61
C ARG A 451 32.63 -19.20 11.72
N GLU A 452 32.39 -19.41 10.43
CA GLU A 452 32.34 -18.37 9.40
C GLU A 452 30.98 -18.49 8.71
N GLY A 453 30.01 -17.73 9.21
CA GLY A 453 28.65 -17.75 8.68
C GLY A 453 28.63 -17.34 7.22
N THR A 454 28.06 -18.18 6.36
CA THR A 454 27.82 -17.81 4.96
C THR A 454 26.66 -16.80 4.93
N PRO A 455 26.86 -15.56 4.46
CA PRO A 455 25.79 -14.57 4.40
C PRO A 455 24.76 -14.99 3.35
N PRO A 456 23.48 -14.65 3.55
CA PRO A 456 22.45 -14.89 2.55
C PRO A 456 22.57 -13.94 1.35
N GLY A 457 22.06 -14.36 0.20
CA GLY A 457 22.10 -13.55 -1.03
C GLY A 457 21.05 -12.44 -1.12
N TYR A 458 19.98 -12.48 -0.32
CA TYR A 458 18.85 -11.57 -0.48
C TYR A 458 19.12 -10.07 -0.30
N PRO A 459 20.13 -9.61 0.49
CA PRO A 459 20.45 -8.19 0.54
C PRO A 459 20.95 -7.62 -0.80
N ALA A 460 21.46 -8.48 -1.69
CA ALA A 460 21.89 -8.08 -3.04
C ALA A 460 20.75 -8.09 -4.07
N TYR A 461 19.57 -8.62 -3.74
CA TYR A 461 18.44 -8.67 -4.67
C TYR A 461 17.77 -7.31 -4.76
N ARG A 462 17.28 -6.98 -5.96
CA ARG A 462 16.54 -5.75 -6.24
C ARG A 462 15.06 -6.10 -6.36
N TRP A 463 14.27 -5.71 -5.36
CA TRP A 463 12.85 -6.02 -5.29
C TRP A 463 12.05 -4.92 -5.98
N PRO A 464 11.22 -5.23 -6.99
CA PRO A 464 10.31 -4.26 -7.58
C PRO A 464 9.32 -3.72 -6.55
N VAL A 465 9.00 -2.44 -6.70
CA VAL A 465 8.06 -1.71 -5.85
C VAL A 465 7.03 -1.05 -6.75
N ARG A 466 5.78 -1.49 -6.64
CA ARG A 466 4.66 -0.79 -7.28
C ARG A 466 4.12 0.26 -6.33
N LEU A 467 4.11 1.52 -6.77
CA LEU A 467 3.52 2.63 -6.04
C LEU A 467 2.10 2.91 -6.55
N GLY A 468 1.16 3.10 -5.64
CA GLY A 468 -0.24 3.33 -5.92
C GLY A 468 -1.03 2.06 -6.24
N GLU A 469 -2.29 2.03 -5.81
CA GLU A 469 -3.26 1.02 -6.20
C GLU A 469 -4.53 1.68 -6.78
N ARG A 470 -4.70 1.59 -8.11
CA ARG A 470 -5.81 2.22 -8.84
C ARG A 470 -7.18 1.70 -8.41
N ASN A 471 -7.25 0.44 -7.97
CA ASN A 471 -8.51 -0.16 -7.53
C ASN A 471 -8.87 0.20 -6.08
N GLU A 472 -7.97 0.85 -5.35
CA GLU A 472 -8.19 1.31 -3.98
C GLU A 472 -8.64 2.77 -4.02
N LEU A 473 -9.92 3.04 -3.74
CA LEU A 473 -10.50 4.39 -3.82
C LEU A 473 -9.83 5.40 -2.88
N ALA A 474 -9.23 4.91 -1.79
CA ALA A 474 -8.49 5.71 -0.83
C ALA A 474 -7.06 6.05 -1.30
N ASP A 475 -6.56 5.44 -2.38
CA ASP A 475 -5.24 5.74 -2.91
C ASP A 475 -5.23 7.11 -3.62
N GLY A 476 -4.37 8.00 -3.11
CA GLY A 476 -4.25 9.37 -3.57
C GLY A 476 -3.26 9.58 -4.71
N LEU A 477 -2.47 8.58 -5.10
CA LEU A 477 -1.35 8.77 -6.02
C LEU A 477 -1.82 9.06 -7.46
N VAL A 478 -1.38 10.20 -8.01
CA VAL A 478 -1.48 10.49 -9.45
C VAL A 478 -0.26 9.91 -10.19
N GLY A 479 0.91 10.12 -9.59
CA GLY A 479 2.15 9.56 -10.08
C GLY A 479 3.35 10.02 -9.26
N TYR A 480 4.54 9.57 -9.65
CA TYR A 480 5.78 9.93 -8.98
C TYR A 480 6.91 10.19 -9.95
N PHE A 481 7.87 10.97 -9.48
CA PHE A 481 9.18 11.17 -10.10
C PHE A 481 10.25 10.52 -9.23
N HIS A 482 11.26 9.96 -9.87
CA HIS A 482 12.44 9.43 -9.21
C HIS A 482 13.67 9.69 -10.07
N GLY A 483 14.85 9.37 -9.57
CA GLY A 483 16.08 9.46 -10.34
C GLY A 483 17.22 8.76 -9.62
N ASP A 484 18.44 9.21 -9.84
CA ASP A 484 19.62 8.65 -9.18
C ASP A 484 19.80 9.27 -7.78
N HIS A 485 19.72 8.41 -6.76
CA HIS A 485 19.80 8.79 -5.35
C HIS A 485 18.83 9.92 -4.99
N ARG A 486 19.34 11.14 -4.74
CA ARG A 486 18.53 12.33 -4.40
C ARG A 486 18.13 13.17 -5.61
N ALA A 487 18.86 13.05 -6.72
CA ALA A 487 18.56 13.80 -7.95
C ALA A 487 17.31 13.20 -8.60
N THR A 488 16.26 14.02 -8.74
CA THR A 488 14.97 13.58 -9.30
C THR A 488 14.88 13.97 -10.76
N ASP A 489 14.55 13.02 -11.64
CA ASP A 489 14.28 13.34 -13.04
C ASP A 489 12.81 13.70 -13.24
N TYR A 490 12.53 15.00 -13.38
CA TYR A 490 11.19 15.51 -13.62
C TYR A 490 10.73 15.38 -15.08
N ARG A 491 11.54 14.80 -15.97
CA ARG A 491 11.21 14.60 -17.39
C ARG A 491 10.30 13.41 -17.65
N LEU A 492 10.09 12.53 -16.67
CA LEU A 492 9.26 11.35 -16.82
C LEU A 492 8.39 11.15 -15.57
N LEU A 493 7.08 11.33 -15.72
CA LEU A 493 6.11 11.05 -14.68
C LEU A 493 5.69 9.59 -14.73
N HIS A 494 5.96 8.83 -13.68
CA HIS A 494 5.44 7.49 -13.52
C HIS A 494 4.01 7.55 -12.99
N THR A 495 3.01 7.18 -13.79
CA THR A 495 1.59 7.36 -13.46
C THR A 495 0.87 6.03 -13.25
N VAL A 496 -0.16 6.06 -12.39
CA VAL A 496 -1.03 4.90 -12.09
C VAL A 496 -1.92 4.49 -13.27
N LEU A 497 -2.00 5.31 -14.32
CA LEU A 497 -2.75 5.01 -15.54
C LEU A 497 -2.00 4.04 -16.45
N ASP A 498 -2.75 3.16 -17.11
CA ASP A 498 -2.21 2.25 -18.12
C ASP A 498 -1.96 2.95 -19.47
N THR A 499 -1.13 2.35 -20.34
CA THR A 499 -0.77 2.93 -21.65
C THR A 499 -1.99 3.31 -22.51
N SER A 500 -3.07 2.52 -22.45
CA SER A 500 -4.31 2.77 -23.20
C SER A 500 -5.09 3.98 -22.69
N GLU A 501 -4.83 4.40 -21.45
CA GLU A 501 -5.48 5.53 -20.78
C GLU A 501 -4.62 6.80 -20.85
N LEU A 502 -3.43 6.75 -21.44
CA LEU A 502 -2.60 7.93 -21.60
C LEU A 502 -3.05 8.75 -22.83
N PRO A 503 -3.02 10.08 -22.75
CA PRO A 503 -3.25 10.93 -23.92
C PRO A 503 -2.16 10.68 -24.99
N ASP A 504 -2.53 10.83 -26.27
CA ASP A 504 -1.59 10.68 -27.39
C ASP A 504 -0.53 11.77 -27.43
N GLU A 505 -0.86 12.95 -26.90
CA GLU A 505 0.02 14.09 -26.79
C GLU A 505 1.07 13.87 -25.69
N ALA A 506 2.33 14.16 -25.98
CA ALA A 506 3.44 14.07 -25.02
C ALA A 506 3.56 12.72 -24.29
N ARG A 507 3.29 11.60 -24.99
CA ARG A 507 3.48 10.23 -24.46
C ARG A 507 4.86 10.02 -23.84
N ASP A 508 5.91 10.64 -24.40
CA ASP A 508 7.28 10.55 -23.89
C ASP A 508 7.50 11.19 -22.50
N TYR A 509 6.49 11.90 -21.96
CA TYR A 509 6.51 12.45 -20.60
C TYR A 509 5.92 11.49 -19.56
N PHE A 510 5.18 10.46 -19.96
CA PHE A 510 4.50 9.56 -19.05
C PHE A 510 4.99 8.12 -19.21
N ALA A 511 5.23 7.45 -18.09
CA ALA A 511 5.46 6.02 -18.04
C ALA A 511 4.41 5.38 -17.13
N PRO A 512 3.59 4.43 -17.60
CA PRO A 512 2.77 3.63 -16.71
C PRO A 512 3.64 2.94 -15.67
N ILE A 513 3.20 2.94 -14.41
CA ILE A 513 3.89 2.23 -13.32
C ILE A 513 3.90 0.71 -13.61
N GLY A 514 2.82 0.20 -14.22
CA GLY A 514 2.66 -1.21 -14.55
C GLY A 514 2.92 -2.10 -13.33
N THR A 515 3.88 -3.03 -13.46
CA THR A 515 4.24 -3.95 -12.38
C THR A 515 5.23 -3.37 -11.36
N GLY A 516 5.60 -2.09 -11.45
CA GLY A 516 6.59 -1.47 -10.56
C GLY A 516 8.05 -1.78 -10.94
N ALA A 517 8.31 -2.16 -12.19
CA ALA A 517 9.64 -2.51 -12.67
C ALA A 517 10.61 -1.31 -12.73
N SER A 518 10.10 -0.08 -12.80
CA SER A 518 10.92 1.15 -12.83
C SER A 518 11.56 1.48 -11.48
N LEU A 519 10.99 0.99 -10.37
CA LEU A 519 11.47 1.24 -9.02
C LEU A 519 11.83 -0.08 -8.35
N THR A 520 13.12 -0.30 -8.09
CA THR A 520 13.59 -1.50 -7.41
C THR A 520 14.47 -1.16 -6.22
N LEU A 521 14.24 -1.82 -5.08
CA LEU A 521 14.93 -1.56 -3.81
C LEU A 521 15.55 -2.84 -3.24
N PRO A 522 16.79 -2.78 -2.70
CA PRO A 522 17.35 -3.89 -1.95
C PRO A 522 16.86 -3.88 -0.50
N ALA A 523 16.98 -5.03 0.16
CA ALA A 523 16.77 -5.14 1.60
C ALA A 523 18.05 -4.76 2.35
N ARG A 524 17.99 -3.71 3.17
CA ARG A 524 19.15 -3.07 3.80
C ARG A 524 19.27 -3.45 5.29
N PRO A 525 20.41 -4.00 5.72
CA PRO A 525 20.74 -4.13 7.13
C PRO A 525 20.80 -2.77 7.84
N PRO A 526 20.50 -2.68 9.14
CA PRO A 526 20.67 -1.45 9.89
C PRO A 526 22.12 -0.95 9.82
N GLY A 527 22.29 0.33 9.47
CA GLY A 527 23.60 0.99 9.42
C GLY A 527 24.48 0.61 8.22
N SER A 528 24.05 -0.26 7.31
CA SER A 528 24.86 -0.62 6.12
C SER A 528 24.97 0.51 5.09
N ASP A 529 24.00 1.43 5.09
CA ASP A 529 23.89 2.52 4.12
C ASP A 529 23.52 3.83 4.82
N PRO A 530 24.52 4.53 5.41
CA PRO A 530 24.31 5.77 6.15
C PRO A 530 23.86 6.92 5.25
N GLU A 531 24.20 6.91 3.96
CA GLU A 531 23.83 7.95 2.99
C GLU A 531 22.46 7.72 2.34
N ASN A 532 21.83 6.57 2.61
CA ASN A 532 20.56 6.13 2.01
C ASN A 532 20.62 5.96 0.48
N ARG A 533 21.75 5.49 -0.06
CA ARG A 533 21.91 5.16 -1.50
C ARG A 533 21.06 3.99 -1.97
N ASP A 534 20.72 3.09 -1.05
CA ASP A 534 19.87 1.92 -1.28
C ASP A 534 18.40 2.19 -0.96
N ALA A 535 18.04 3.45 -0.68
CA ALA A 535 16.67 3.91 -0.59
C ALA A 535 16.32 4.75 -1.83
N ALA A 536 15.03 4.84 -2.16
CA ALA A 536 14.56 5.70 -3.23
C ALA A 536 14.06 7.01 -2.66
N PHE A 537 14.57 8.13 -3.18
CA PHE A 537 14.00 9.45 -2.95
C PHE A 537 13.02 9.76 -4.07
N LEU A 538 11.79 10.10 -3.69
CA LEU A 538 10.65 10.19 -4.60
C LEU A 538 9.96 11.53 -4.40
N THR A 539 9.57 12.15 -5.51
CA THR A 539 8.64 13.28 -5.48
C THR A 539 7.29 12.78 -5.97
N LEU A 540 6.30 12.72 -5.07
CA LEU A 540 4.97 12.22 -5.37
C LEU A 540 4.04 13.38 -5.75
N LEU A 541 3.22 13.17 -6.76
CA LEU A 541 2.05 13.98 -7.05
C LEU A 541 0.83 13.21 -6.56
N ALA A 542 0.17 13.68 -5.50
CA ALA A 542 -0.91 12.95 -4.86
C ALA A 542 -2.02 13.87 -4.33
N ASP A 543 -3.24 13.33 -4.22
CA ASP A 543 -4.30 13.97 -3.43
C ASP A 543 -3.89 13.96 -1.94
N PRO A 544 -3.84 15.13 -1.29
CA PRO A 544 -3.35 15.23 0.08
C PRO A 544 -4.23 14.57 1.15
N ARG A 545 -5.47 14.20 0.79
CA ARG A 545 -6.39 13.48 1.68
C ARG A 545 -6.29 11.97 1.54
N GLY A 546 -5.70 11.48 0.44
CA GLY A 546 -5.49 10.06 0.18
C GLY A 546 -4.29 9.48 0.91
N THR A 547 -4.24 8.16 0.94
CA THR A 547 -3.05 7.38 1.33
C THR A 547 -2.30 6.98 0.07
N VAL A 548 -0.98 6.91 0.09
CA VAL A 548 -0.19 6.32 -1.01
C VAL A 548 0.33 4.95 -0.55
N HIS A 549 0.07 3.91 -1.34
CA HIS A 549 0.49 2.55 -1.05
C HIS A 549 1.77 2.17 -1.84
N ALA A 550 2.58 1.30 -1.26
CA ALA A 550 3.73 0.67 -1.89
C ALA A 550 3.71 -0.85 -1.69
N THR A 551 3.58 -1.58 -2.79
CA THR A 551 3.45 -3.04 -2.81
C THR A 551 4.70 -3.68 -3.40
N THR A 552 5.26 -4.66 -2.67
CA THR A 552 6.45 -5.42 -3.10
C THR A 552 6.19 -6.93 -3.16
N ASP A 553 5.09 -7.40 -2.58
CA ASP A 553 4.78 -8.82 -2.32
C ASP A 553 5.86 -9.63 -1.58
N ILE A 554 6.91 -9.01 -1.01
CA ILE A 554 7.83 -9.69 -0.08
C ILE A 554 7.55 -9.36 1.40
N LEU A 555 6.86 -8.24 1.63
CA LEU A 555 6.49 -7.67 2.92
C LEU A 555 5.06 -7.11 2.85
N PRO A 556 4.42 -6.80 3.99
CA PRO A 556 3.17 -6.05 4.00
C PRO A 556 3.28 -4.74 3.22
N THR A 557 2.18 -4.31 2.60
CA THR A 557 2.08 -3.04 1.87
C THR A 557 2.45 -1.88 2.79
N ALA A 558 3.37 -1.04 2.34
CA ALA A 558 3.75 0.17 3.06
C ALA A 558 2.82 1.32 2.66
N GLU A 559 2.56 2.22 3.60
CA GLU A 559 1.59 3.31 3.42
C GLU A 559 2.19 4.63 3.89
N VAL A 560 1.84 5.71 3.20
CA VAL A 560 2.13 7.08 3.64
C VAL A 560 0.92 7.97 3.43
N ARG A 561 0.60 8.78 4.44
CA ARG A 561 -0.44 9.80 4.40
C ARG A 561 0.14 11.10 4.93
N LEU A 562 -0.18 12.21 4.27
CA LEU A 562 0.20 13.52 4.80
C LEU A 562 -0.54 13.78 6.13
N PRO A 563 0.16 14.16 7.21
CA PRO A 563 -0.48 14.53 8.46
C PRO A 563 -1.44 15.69 8.27
N ALA A 564 -2.62 15.63 8.88
CA ALA A 564 -3.67 16.66 8.77
C ALA A 564 -3.15 18.09 9.07
N ARG A 565 -2.24 18.24 10.04
CA ARG A 565 -1.61 19.53 10.37
C ARG A 565 -0.88 20.21 9.20
N LEU A 566 -0.38 19.43 8.24
CA LEU A 566 0.31 19.95 7.05
C LEU A 566 -0.66 20.25 5.90
N VAL A 567 -1.91 19.77 5.99
CA VAL A 567 -2.89 19.81 4.90
C VAL A 567 -3.99 20.83 5.20
N GLU A 568 -4.57 20.79 6.39
CA GLU A 568 -5.78 21.55 6.71
C GLU A 568 -5.55 23.07 6.70
N PRO A 569 -4.52 23.64 7.39
CA PRO A 569 -4.36 25.09 7.43
C PRO A 569 -4.05 25.71 6.05
N PRO A 570 -3.08 25.21 5.26
CA PRO A 570 -2.79 25.80 3.95
C PRO A 570 -3.95 25.72 2.96
N LEU A 571 -4.73 24.63 2.99
CA LEU A 571 -5.86 24.45 2.09
C LEU A 571 -7.10 25.26 2.51
N ALA A 572 -7.24 25.59 3.80
CA ALA A 572 -8.32 26.45 4.28
C ALA A 572 -8.12 27.91 3.85
N GLU A 573 -6.87 28.36 3.70
CA GLU A 573 -6.51 29.74 3.33
C GLU A 573 -6.21 29.94 1.84
N LEU A 574 -6.21 28.86 1.04
CA LEU A 574 -5.76 28.89 -0.36
C LEU A 574 -6.60 29.87 -1.19
N PRO A 575 -6.02 31.00 -1.64
CA PRO A 575 -6.73 31.98 -2.44
C PRO A 575 -6.85 31.43 -3.86
N VAL A 576 -8.08 31.22 -4.29
CA VAL A 576 -8.35 30.69 -5.62
C VAL A 576 -8.41 31.85 -6.60
N SER A 577 -7.54 31.90 -7.62
CA SER A 577 -7.56 32.99 -8.60
C SER A 577 -7.48 32.47 -10.02
N PHE A 578 -8.47 32.79 -10.86
CA PHE A 578 -8.45 32.38 -12.28
C PHE A 578 -8.69 33.56 -13.21
N ARG A 579 -8.16 33.45 -14.43
CA ARG A 579 -8.29 34.52 -15.43
C ARG A 579 -9.69 34.56 -16.00
N LEU A 580 -10.19 35.78 -16.16
CA LEU A 580 -11.46 36.09 -16.78
C LEU A 580 -11.26 37.31 -17.68
N GLY A 581 -11.64 37.21 -18.95
CA GLY A 581 -11.56 38.32 -19.88
C GLY A 581 -11.34 37.92 -21.34
N PRO A 582 -11.60 38.83 -22.28
CA PRO A 582 -12.19 40.17 -22.05
C PRO A 582 -13.69 40.08 -21.68
N LEU A 583 -14.08 40.74 -20.59
CA LEU A 583 -15.47 40.77 -20.11
C LEU A 583 -16.00 42.20 -20.06
N PRO A 584 -17.22 42.46 -20.54
CA PRO A 584 -17.90 43.71 -20.30
C PRO A 584 -18.30 43.79 -18.82
N THR A 585 -17.79 44.79 -18.12
CA THR A 585 -18.08 45.03 -16.70
C THR A 585 -18.71 46.41 -16.53
N THR A 586 -19.68 46.52 -15.63
CA THR A 586 -20.30 47.80 -15.27
C THR A 586 -19.90 48.13 -13.83
N PRO A 587 -19.34 49.34 -13.58
CA PRO A 587 -19.09 49.78 -12.21
C PRO A 587 -20.42 49.93 -11.47
N TYR A 588 -20.52 49.31 -10.31
CA TYR A 588 -21.63 49.38 -9.38
C TYR A 588 -21.20 50.21 -8.17
N ALA A 589 -21.93 51.29 -7.91
CA ALA A 589 -21.83 52.01 -6.64
C ALA A 589 -23.01 51.55 -5.77
N PRO A 590 -22.79 50.93 -4.60
CA PRO A 590 -23.89 50.61 -3.69
C PRO A 590 -24.62 51.91 -3.30
N GLU A 591 -25.95 51.86 -3.24
CA GLU A 591 -26.73 52.98 -2.70
C GLU A 591 -26.24 53.30 -1.28
N PRO A 592 -26.09 54.59 -0.91
CA PRO A 592 -25.67 54.97 0.42
C PRO A 592 -26.68 54.46 1.45
N ASP A 593 -26.18 53.96 2.58
CA ASP A 593 -26.99 53.53 3.72
C ASP A 593 -27.97 54.65 4.12
N PRO A 594 -29.30 54.39 4.14
CA PRO A 594 -30.29 55.39 4.52
C PRO A 594 -30.12 55.89 5.97
N ALA A 595 -29.37 55.17 6.82
CA ALA A 595 -28.97 55.63 8.13
C ALA A 595 -27.65 56.42 8.04
N GLY A 596 -27.74 57.71 7.71
CA GLY A 596 -26.61 58.62 7.47
C GLY A 596 -25.63 58.84 8.64
N ASN A 597 -24.92 57.80 9.08
CA ASN A 597 -23.87 57.84 10.08
C ASN A 597 -22.58 57.24 9.52
N GLY A 598 -21.67 58.11 9.06
CA GLY A 598 -20.24 57.80 9.04
C GLY A 598 -19.58 57.84 7.67
N GLY A 599 -18.82 58.92 7.42
CA GLY A 599 -17.58 58.93 6.61
C GLY A 599 -17.64 58.40 5.17
N ARG A 600 -17.58 59.31 4.19
CA ARG A 600 -17.22 58.99 2.81
C ARG A 600 -15.77 58.48 2.74
N THR A 601 -15.55 57.20 3.02
CA THR A 601 -14.44 56.48 2.38
C THR A 601 -14.91 56.17 0.96
N ALA A 602 -14.29 56.83 -0.01
CA ALA A 602 -14.50 56.51 -1.42
C ALA A 602 -13.95 55.09 -1.67
N HIS A 603 -14.76 54.07 -1.41
CA HIS A 603 -14.46 52.73 -1.88
C HIS A 603 -14.43 52.74 -3.41
N PRO A 604 -13.44 52.09 -4.05
CA PRO A 604 -13.43 51.95 -5.50
C PRO A 604 -14.76 51.33 -5.96
N PRO A 605 -15.31 51.73 -7.13
CA PRO A 605 -16.58 51.18 -7.60
C PRO A 605 -16.45 49.66 -7.76
N ALA A 606 -17.37 48.93 -7.15
CA ALA A 606 -17.42 47.47 -7.26
C ALA A 606 -17.79 47.08 -8.71
N LEU A 607 -17.45 45.87 -9.13
CA LEU A 607 -17.72 45.38 -10.48
C LEU A 607 -18.89 44.39 -10.46
N LEU A 608 -19.86 44.61 -11.35
CA LEU A 608 -20.97 43.69 -11.55
C LEU A 608 -20.58 42.63 -12.60
N LEU A 609 -20.53 41.37 -12.18
CA LEU A 609 -20.15 40.23 -13.03
C LEU A 609 -20.87 38.93 -12.63
N PRO A 610 -20.97 37.95 -13.55
CA PRO A 610 -21.42 36.61 -13.19
C PRO A 610 -20.44 36.02 -12.19
N ARG A 611 -20.89 35.77 -10.96
CA ARG A 611 -20.10 35.07 -9.94
C ARG A 611 -20.56 33.61 -9.83
N PRO A 612 -19.65 32.67 -9.60
CA PRO A 612 -20.01 31.32 -9.18
C PRO A 612 -20.84 31.35 -7.91
N SER A 613 -21.83 30.46 -7.81
CA SER A 613 -22.67 30.30 -6.63
C SER A 613 -21.91 29.51 -5.55
N ASP A 614 -21.06 30.18 -4.77
CA ASP A 614 -20.32 29.54 -3.68
C ASP A 614 -20.80 30.02 -2.30
N ARG A 615 -20.74 29.11 -1.33
CA ARG A 615 -21.32 29.26 0.02
C ARG A 615 -20.38 29.94 1.02
N HIS A 616 -19.08 30.04 0.72
CA HIS A 616 -18.04 30.51 1.65
C HIS A 616 -16.94 31.29 0.90
N GLY A 617 -16.60 32.50 1.36
CA GLY A 617 -15.56 33.36 0.79
C GLY A 617 -16.06 34.64 0.09
N THR A 618 -15.15 35.59 -0.12
CA THR A 618 -15.39 36.85 -0.84
C THR A 618 -14.71 36.84 -2.20
N TRP A 619 -15.47 37.23 -3.23
CA TRP A 619 -14.96 37.34 -4.59
C TRP A 619 -14.46 38.75 -4.86
N THR A 620 -13.20 38.88 -5.25
CA THR A 620 -12.57 40.14 -5.67
C THR A 620 -12.10 40.06 -7.11
N TRP A 621 -12.24 41.16 -7.84
CA TRP A 621 -11.65 41.33 -9.16
C TRP A 621 -10.27 41.94 -9.01
N VAL A 622 -9.28 41.29 -9.62
CA VAL A 622 -7.88 41.68 -9.54
C VAL A 622 -7.37 41.90 -10.95
N GLU A 623 -6.93 43.13 -11.26
CA GLU A 623 -6.39 43.49 -12.57
C GLU A 623 -5.01 44.14 -12.43
N SER A 624 -4.23 44.07 -13.51
CA SER A 624 -2.92 44.71 -13.57
C SER A 624 -2.70 45.31 -14.95
N ALA A 625 -2.47 46.62 -14.98
CA ALA A 625 -2.23 47.35 -16.23
C ALA A 625 -0.80 47.16 -16.76
N THR A 626 0.17 46.91 -15.86
CA THR A 626 1.60 46.81 -16.19
C THR A 626 2.27 45.53 -15.69
N GLY A 627 1.52 44.60 -15.08
CA GLY A 627 2.06 43.38 -14.45
C GLY A 627 2.58 43.59 -13.02
N ASP A 628 3.04 44.80 -12.69
CA ASP A 628 3.73 45.06 -11.41
C ASP A 628 2.83 45.59 -10.30
N ARG A 629 1.75 46.30 -10.65
CA ARG A 629 0.82 46.90 -9.69
C ARG A 629 -0.57 46.32 -9.89
N TRP A 630 -1.01 45.51 -8.93
CA TRP A 630 -2.34 44.95 -8.88
C TRP A 630 -3.33 45.94 -8.26
N THR A 631 -4.50 46.07 -8.87
CA THR A 631 -5.64 46.81 -8.31
C THR A 631 -6.77 45.84 -8.03
N GLU A 632 -7.37 45.95 -6.84
CA GLU A 632 -8.52 45.15 -6.44
C GLU A 632 -9.81 45.97 -6.54
N ALA A 633 -10.89 45.32 -6.95
CA ALA A 633 -12.25 45.84 -6.87
C ALA A 633 -13.18 44.76 -6.30
N ASP A 634 -14.11 45.15 -5.44
CA ASP A 634 -15.15 44.25 -4.94
C ASP A 634 -16.05 43.79 -6.08
N THR A 635 -16.68 42.62 -5.94
CA THR A 635 -17.56 42.07 -6.98
C THR A 635 -18.98 41.86 -6.48
N TYR A 636 -19.96 42.14 -7.34
CA TYR A 636 -21.38 41.87 -7.11
C TYR A 636 -21.92 40.92 -8.17
N ALA A 637 -22.81 40.03 -7.75
CA ALA A 637 -23.50 39.12 -8.66
C ALA A 637 -24.41 39.90 -9.61
N ALA A 638 -24.33 39.60 -10.90
CA ALA A 638 -25.38 40.00 -11.82
C ALA A 638 -26.70 39.32 -11.43
N ASP A 639 -27.81 40.06 -11.42
CA ASP A 639 -29.15 39.59 -11.02
C ASP A 639 -29.87 38.79 -12.14
N GLY A 640 -29.16 38.51 -13.24
CA GLY A 640 -29.68 37.77 -14.39
C GLY A 640 -30.74 38.53 -15.20
N ARG A 641 -31.04 39.80 -14.88
CA ARG A 641 -32.01 40.62 -15.59
C ARG A 641 -31.33 41.49 -16.64
N ALA A 642 -32.04 41.76 -17.72
CA ALA A 642 -31.57 42.67 -18.75
C ALA A 642 -31.66 44.11 -18.24
N HIS A 643 -30.51 44.72 -17.95
CA HIS A 643 -30.40 46.14 -17.60
C HIS A 643 -29.82 46.93 -18.77
N HIS A 644 -30.28 48.17 -18.95
CA HIS A 644 -29.59 49.10 -19.82
C HIS A 644 -28.24 49.46 -19.20
N PRO A 645 -27.11 49.28 -19.90
CA PRO A 645 -25.80 49.50 -19.30
C PRO A 645 -25.51 51.01 -19.24
N HIS A 646 -25.93 51.64 -18.16
CA HIS A 646 -25.59 53.00 -17.79
C HIS A 646 -24.97 52.99 -16.39
N PRO A 647 -23.68 53.37 -16.23
CA PRO A 647 -22.74 53.85 -17.25
C PRO A 647 -22.33 52.77 -18.27
N ALA A 648 -21.76 53.21 -19.41
CA ALA A 648 -21.33 52.31 -20.48
C ALA A 648 -20.37 51.23 -19.94
N PRO A 649 -20.53 49.96 -20.35
CA PRO A 649 -19.72 48.87 -19.82
C PRO A 649 -18.29 49.00 -20.35
N ALA A 650 -17.31 48.80 -19.48
CA ALA A 650 -15.90 48.79 -19.84
C ALA A 650 -15.44 47.34 -20.05
N LEU A 651 -14.71 47.11 -21.14
CA LEU A 651 -14.07 45.83 -21.39
C LEU A 651 -12.86 45.70 -20.44
N ARG A 652 -12.89 44.69 -19.57
CA ARG A 652 -11.81 44.41 -18.62
C ARG A 652 -11.27 43.00 -18.81
N THR A 653 -9.97 42.86 -18.61
CA THR A 653 -9.28 41.57 -18.53
C THR A 653 -8.53 41.54 -17.22
N GLY A 654 -8.81 40.52 -16.41
CA GLY A 654 -8.26 40.42 -15.08
C GLY A 654 -8.40 39.01 -14.54
N ARG A 655 -8.45 38.92 -13.22
CA ARG A 655 -8.61 37.68 -12.48
C ARG A 655 -9.76 37.82 -11.51
N LEU A 656 -10.53 36.76 -11.37
CA LEU A 656 -11.50 36.64 -10.29
C LEU A 656 -10.86 35.79 -9.20
N THR A 657 -10.74 36.37 -8.01
CA THR A 657 -10.07 35.75 -6.87
C THR A 657 -11.09 35.50 -5.75
N LEU A 658 -11.21 34.26 -5.30
CA LEU A 658 -11.95 33.87 -4.12
C LEU A 658 -10.98 33.82 -2.94
N ARG A 659 -11.24 34.65 -1.93
CA ARG A 659 -10.60 34.54 -0.62
C ARG A 659 -11.53 33.81 0.33
N PRO A 660 -11.09 32.71 0.95
CA PRO A 660 -11.86 32.05 2.02
C PRO A 660 -12.17 33.05 3.14
N THR A 661 -13.38 33.01 3.70
CA THR A 661 -13.73 33.82 4.87
C THR A 661 -13.05 33.21 6.10
N SER A 662 -12.39 34.02 6.92
CA SER A 662 -11.79 33.54 8.18
C SER A 662 -12.88 33.01 9.11
N ALA A 663 -12.58 31.97 9.90
CA ALA A 663 -13.55 31.40 10.84
C ALA A 663 -14.08 32.43 11.85
N ASP A 664 -13.28 33.44 12.21
CA ASP A 664 -13.65 34.51 13.15
C ASP A 664 -14.76 35.43 12.62
N ASP A 665 -14.90 35.59 11.31
CA ASP A 665 -15.93 36.47 10.72
C ASP A 665 -17.32 35.81 10.65
N THR A 666 -17.41 34.49 10.77
CA THR A 666 -18.70 33.77 10.69
C THR A 666 -19.53 33.78 11.98
N GLU A 667 -18.96 34.21 13.11
CA GLU A 667 -19.70 34.34 14.37
C GLU A 667 -20.47 35.67 14.47
N GLY A 668 -20.10 36.67 13.67
CA GLY A 668 -20.79 37.98 13.60
C GLY A 668 -22.11 37.94 12.82
N ASP A 669 -22.23 37.06 11.83
CA ASP A 669 -23.38 37.00 10.91
C ASP A 669 -24.49 36.03 11.38
N ARG A 670 -24.37 35.49 12.61
CA ARG A 670 -25.34 34.61 13.27
C ARG A 670 -26.04 35.23 14.48
N ARG A 671 -25.94 36.55 14.69
CA ARG A 671 -26.67 37.25 15.75
C ARG A 671 -27.79 38.14 15.23
#